data_AF-Q572I1-F1
#
_entry.id   AF-Q572I1-F1
#
_cell.length_a   1.000
_cell.length_b   1.000
_cell.length_c   1.000
_cell.angle_alpha   90.00
_cell.angle_beta   90.00
_cell.angle_gamma   90.00
#
_symmetry.space_group_name_H-M   'P 1'
#
loop_
_entity.id
_entity.type
_entity.pdbx_description
1 polymer ?
#
loop_
_entity_poly.entity_id
_entity_poly.type
_entity_poly.pdbx_seq_one_letter_code
_entity_poly.pdbx_strand_id
1 'polypeptide(L)'
;MTSSSPLRWGFLGCGRISADFASAMKALDNVVFQACAARSLDNAQRFAKEHGINQAYDSYEALVADPNVDVVYIGTLHPSHYEHTVLALNHDKHVLVEKPMAMNLAQATAAIALAREKNLFLMEGMWTRFFPSIRHVRQLLADKEIGDVHHVHASFGIQFDVDNTRMWHNELGGGGLLDIGIYPLAFATMVFGAKPDKITSAGKLNDGGIDIYNSVTLEYSDSRFATVEYTMLANTDETVTISGSKGRIHLPTPAHTATEVQVVKYLEDGTHKETTTSFPWPAPAAGVTFNYGGSEGFRYEAETVIKAIQNKEAESKEYPLDESLQIMTIMDKIRKDLGPPTRIPLRWGFIGCGKIANDFVNALKGMAGETARLSACAARSLESADRFVKTHGFAHAYGSYEELCEDRDVDVVYIATIHLMHFDHISLALNHGKHVLVEKPMTMNAKQTASVVELTKKKNLFLMEADCNFLLLSGVWTRCFPFLKYVRQLISDGNIGDVHHVHGDIGIPFVNPMSNFRSSLGDGALLGIGIYPLSFVTMVFGTKPLKITTTGKTSSGGEDIYGSATLEYSGSRPAHCATEVTVTQFLEDGTQQTKTMQFPWPTPSTSIATPFNYPGSQALVYEAETVTKAISSGQLQCDEYTLEESLAQST
;
A
#
# COMPACT_ATOMS: atom_id res chain seq x y z
N MET A 1 36.30 35.58 -2.43
CA MET A 1 35.05 34.89 -2.02
C MET A 1 33.93 35.87 -2.27
N THR A 2 33.19 35.72 -3.37
CA THR A 2 31.92 36.46 -3.54
C THR A 2 30.95 35.89 -2.51
N SER A 3 30.59 36.67 -1.50
CA SER A 3 29.63 36.24 -0.47
C SER A 3 28.27 36.01 -1.13
N SER A 4 27.94 34.75 -1.39
CA SER A 4 26.59 34.32 -1.73
C SER A 4 25.66 34.66 -0.55
N SER A 5 24.44 35.11 -0.84
CA SER A 5 23.45 35.35 0.21
C SER A 5 23.19 34.06 1.01
N PRO A 6 23.01 34.15 2.34
CA PRO A 6 22.61 32.99 3.16
C PRO A 6 21.34 32.33 2.63
N LEU A 7 21.28 31.00 2.64
CA LEU A 7 20.07 30.27 2.26
C LEU A 7 19.04 30.31 3.38
N ARG A 8 17.77 30.55 3.02
CA ARG A 8 16.65 30.66 3.95
C ARG A 8 15.92 29.31 4.03
N TRP A 9 16.01 28.67 5.18
CA TRP A 9 15.53 27.31 5.41
C TRP A 9 14.11 27.29 6.00
N GLY A 10 13.28 26.43 5.42
CA GLY A 10 12.00 26.00 5.95
C GLY A 10 12.09 24.59 6.54
N PHE A 11 11.38 24.30 7.63
CA PHE A 11 11.33 22.99 8.25
C PHE A 11 9.90 22.43 8.21
N LEU A 12 9.67 21.38 7.42
CA LEU A 12 8.43 20.61 7.44
C LEU A 12 8.56 19.47 8.46
N GLY A 13 7.77 19.56 9.52
CA GLY A 13 7.82 18.64 10.66
C GLY A 13 8.71 19.17 11.77
N CYS A 14 8.13 19.40 12.95
CA CYS A 14 8.83 19.88 14.15
C CYS A 14 9.14 18.72 15.11
N GLY A 15 9.68 17.61 14.58
CA GLY A 15 10.04 16.41 15.35
C GLY A 15 11.48 16.45 15.88
N ARG A 16 11.89 15.36 16.54
CA ARG A 16 13.25 15.20 17.11
C ARG A 16 14.35 15.35 16.06
N ILE A 17 14.18 14.74 14.88
CA ILE A 17 15.18 14.80 13.82
C ILE A 17 15.36 16.22 13.27
N SER A 18 14.26 16.97 13.08
CA SER A 18 14.32 18.38 12.69
C SER A 18 14.94 19.26 13.76
N ALA A 19 14.72 18.95 15.04
CA ALA A 19 15.35 19.67 16.15
C ALA A 19 16.87 19.47 16.13
N ASP A 20 17.33 18.24 15.90
CA ASP A 20 18.75 17.91 15.76
C ASP A 20 19.37 18.56 14.54
N PHE A 21 18.71 18.48 13.38
CA PHE A 21 19.18 19.13 12.14
C PHE A 21 19.30 20.65 12.31
N ALA A 22 18.25 21.32 12.82
CA ALA A 22 18.27 22.76 13.09
C ALA A 22 19.37 23.14 14.10
N SER A 23 19.57 22.32 15.12
CA SER A 23 20.62 22.50 16.14
C SER A 23 22.03 22.35 15.57
N ALA A 24 22.28 21.37 14.70
CA ALA A 24 23.57 21.18 14.06
C ALA A 24 23.93 22.34 13.12
N MET A 25 22.92 22.86 12.40
CA MET A 25 23.09 23.99 11.48
C MET A 25 23.43 25.31 12.18
N LYS A 26 23.18 25.48 13.48
CA LYS A 26 23.56 26.69 14.23
C LYS A 26 25.05 26.99 14.20
N ALA A 27 25.89 25.98 13.90
CA ALA A 27 27.33 26.14 13.77
C ALA A 27 27.79 26.59 12.38
N LEU A 28 26.87 26.80 11.42
CA LEU A 28 27.18 27.18 10.04
C LEU A 28 27.02 28.67 9.81
N ASP A 29 28.02 29.29 9.19
CA ASP A 29 27.92 30.62 8.61
C ASP A 29 27.25 30.48 7.22
N ASN A 30 26.17 31.23 6.92
CA ASN A 30 25.35 31.21 5.69
C ASN A 30 24.00 30.44 5.73
N VAL A 31 23.40 30.29 6.91
CA VAL A 31 22.03 29.77 7.05
C VAL A 31 21.12 30.78 7.75
N VAL A 32 19.88 30.88 7.29
CA VAL A 32 18.81 31.65 7.95
C VAL A 32 17.66 30.70 8.24
N PHE A 33 17.26 30.57 9.51
CA PHE A 33 16.08 29.79 9.88
C PHE A 33 14.82 30.60 9.67
N GLN A 34 14.21 30.45 8.50
CA GLN A 34 13.11 31.30 8.07
C GLN A 34 11.76 30.83 8.61
N ALA A 35 11.42 29.56 8.42
CA ALA A 35 10.07 29.08 8.70
C ALA A 35 10.06 27.65 9.25
N CYS A 36 9.10 27.33 10.10
CA CYS A 36 8.76 25.95 10.44
C CYS A 36 7.25 25.73 10.38
N ALA A 37 6.84 24.48 10.14
CA ALA A 37 5.44 24.12 10.10
C ALA A 37 5.21 22.77 10.78
N ALA A 38 4.07 22.68 11.47
CA ALA A 38 3.54 21.46 12.06
C ALA A 38 2.01 21.47 11.92
N ARG A 39 1.38 20.30 12.06
CA ARG A 39 -0.09 20.15 12.06
C ARG A 39 -0.82 20.92 13.17
N SER A 40 -0.08 21.50 14.12
CA SER A 40 -0.59 22.30 15.22
C SER A 40 0.30 23.53 15.35
N LEU A 41 -0.33 24.71 15.33
CA LEU A 41 0.35 26.00 15.44
C LEU A 41 1.20 26.08 16.71
N ASP A 42 0.68 25.60 17.84
CA ASP A 42 1.37 25.61 19.13
C ASP A 42 2.70 24.86 19.08
N ASN A 43 2.71 23.69 18.40
CA ASN A 43 3.93 22.91 18.21
C ASN A 43 4.93 23.64 17.31
N ALA A 44 4.47 24.26 16.23
CA ALA A 44 5.32 25.04 15.34
C ALA A 44 5.93 26.25 16.07
N GLN A 45 5.12 27.00 16.83
CA GLN A 45 5.57 28.16 17.61
C GLN A 45 6.59 27.79 18.69
N ARG A 46 6.38 26.66 19.39
CA ARG A 46 7.35 26.15 20.37
C ARG A 46 8.68 25.82 19.71
N PHE A 47 8.66 25.09 18.60
CA PHE A 47 9.85 24.74 17.83
C PHE A 47 10.56 26.00 17.30
N ALA A 48 9.81 26.96 16.77
CA ALA A 48 10.37 28.22 16.29
C ALA A 48 11.08 28.98 17.40
N LYS A 49 10.48 29.07 18.59
CA LYS A 49 11.09 29.73 19.75
C LYS A 49 12.37 29.02 20.21
N GLU A 50 12.37 27.69 20.24
CA GLU A 50 13.51 26.88 20.69
C GLU A 50 14.72 26.99 19.75
N HIS A 51 14.47 27.04 18.44
CA HIS A 51 15.54 27.05 17.44
C HIS A 51 15.84 28.45 16.86
N GLY A 52 15.09 29.48 17.23
CA GLY A 52 15.27 30.84 16.74
C GLY A 52 14.82 31.01 15.28
N ILE A 53 13.68 30.41 14.93
CA ILE A 53 13.10 30.44 13.58
C ILE A 53 12.13 31.60 13.47
N ASN A 54 12.19 32.36 12.39
CA ASN A 54 11.45 33.62 12.25
C ASN A 54 9.92 33.42 12.24
N GLN A 55 9.43 32.45 11.46
CA GLN A 55 8.00 32.24 11.22
C GLN A 55 7.56 30.82 11.59
N ALA A 56 6.34 30.68 12.10
CA ALA A 56 5.71 29.40 12.42
C ALA A 56 4.34 29.31 11.75
N TYR A 57 4.07 28.20 11.06
CA TYR A 57 2.82 27.94 10.35
C TYR A 57 2.11 26.69 10.88
N ASP A 58 0.79 26.65 10.73
CA ASP A 58 -0.10 25.55 11.14
C ASP A 58 -0.42 24.55 10.01
N SER A 59 0.12 24.80 8.81
CA SER A 59 0.02 23.94 7.64
C SER A 59 1.33 23.94 6.86
N TYR A 60 1.61 22.82 6.19
CA TYR A 60 2.83 22.66 5.39
C TYR A 60 2.75 23.49 4.10
N GLU A 61 1.55 23.62 3.54
CA GLU A 61 1.21 24.45 2.38
C GLU A 61 1.54 25.92 2.61
N ALA A 62 1.19 26.46 3.80
CA ALA A 62 1.49 27.85 4.13
C ALA A 62 3.01 28.11 4.20
N LEU A 63 3.81 27.16 4.70
CA LEU A 63 5.26 27.30 4.73
C LEU A 63 5.87 27.28 3.33
N VAL A 64 5.48 26.33 2.48
CA VAL A 64 6.05 26.26 1.12
C VAL A 64 5.58 27.43 0.25
N ALA A 65 4.45 28.06 0.56
CA ALA A 65 4.01 29.29 -0.08
C ALA A 65 4.79 30.55 0.37
N ASP A 66 5.59 30.50 1.44
CA ASP A 66 6.36 31.64 1.91
C ASP A 66 7.45 32.00 0.86
N PRO A 67 7.40 33.21 0.25
CA PRO A 67 8.40 33.63 -0.73
C PRO A 67 9.79 33.83 -0.11
N ASN A 68 9.88 33.81 1.22
CA ASN A 68 11.14 33.93 1.94
C ASN A 68 11.85 32.60 2.20
N VAL A 69 11.26 31.46 1.85
CA VAL A 69 11.90 30.15 1.97
C VAL A 69 12.56 29.78 0.65
N ASP A 70 13.83 29.39 0.67
CA ASP A 70 14.60 28.95 -0.51
C ASP A 70 14.67 27.42 -0.60
N VAL A 71 14.87 26.78 0.55
CA VAL A 71 15.07 25.33 0.69
C VAL A 71 14.27 24.81 1.88
N VAL A 72 13.72 23.62 1.73
CA VAL A 72 12.91 22.95 2.74
C VAL A 72 13.61 21.68 3.21
N TYR A 73 13.79 21.56 4.52
CA TYR A 73 14.12 20.31 5.19
C TYR A 73 12.83 19.57 5.56
N ILE A 74 12.67 18.34 5.10
CA ILE A 74 11.50 17.50 5.36
C ILE A 74 11.90 16.43 6.37
N GLY A 75 11.57 16.66 7.65
CA GLY A 75 11.83 15.75 8.78
C GLY A 75 10.54 15.13 9.32
N THR A 76 9.57 14.85 8.44
CA THR A 76 8.29 14.22 8.81
C THR A 76 8.43 12.71 8.96
N LEU A 77 7.32 11.97 9.10
CA LEU A 77 7.35 10.51 9.10
C LEU A 77 7.50 9.98 7.67
N HIS A 78 8.09 8.79 7.51
CA HIS A 78 8.39 8.20 6.20
C HIS A 78 7.21 8.22 5.21
N PRO A 79 5.96 7.88 5.60
CA PRO A 79 4.83 7.89 4.67
C PRO A 79 4.53 9.25 4.04
N SER A 80 4.91 10.34 4.70
CA SER A 80 4.64 11.72 4.25
C SER A 80 5.79 12.33 3.45
N HIS A 81 6.95 11.68 3.36
CA HIS A 81 8.14 12.25 2.68
C HIS A 81 7.86 12.58 1.21
N TYR A 82 7.22 11.65 0.49
CA TYR A 82 6.88 11.84 -0.92
C TYR A 82 5.93 13.04 -1.13
N GLU A 83 4.82 13.07 -0.40
CA GLU A 83 3.81 14.12 -0.55
C GLU A 83 4.38 15.50 -0.21
N HIS A 84 5.16 15.62 0.86
CA HIS A 84 5.81 16.88 1.23
C HIS A 84 6.91 17.29 0.24
N THR A 85 7.65 16.34 -0.33
CA THR A 85 8.66 16.62 -1.37
C THR A 85 7.98 17.19 -2.61
N VAL A 86 6.92 16.54 -3.08
CA VAL A 86 6.13 17.01 -4.24
C VAL A 86 5.51 18.39 -3.95
N LEU A 87 4.97 18.59 -2.75
CA LEU A 87 4.40 19.87 -2.32
C LEU A 87 5.44 21.01 -2.38
N ALA A 88 6.63 20.80 -1.83
CA ALA A 88 7.71 21.79 -1.81
C ALA A 88 8.23 22.09 -3.22
N LEU A 89 8.48 21.06 -4.03
CA LEU A 89 8.92 21.22 -5.42
C LEU A 89 7.88 21.98 -6.26
N ASN A 90 6.58 21.74 -6.06
CA ASN A 90 5.51 22.47 -6.74
C ASN A 90 5.41 23.95 -6.37
N HIS A 91 5.98 24.35 -5.23
CA HIS A 91 6.13 25.75 -4.82
C HIS A 91 7.54 26.29 -5.08
N ASP A 92 8.26 25.65 -6.01
CA ASP A 92 9.57 26.03 -6.48
C ASP A 92 10.63 26.15 -5.37
N LYS A 93 10.55 25.24 -4.38
CA LYS A 93 11.52 25.12 -3.29
C LYS A 93 12.53 24.02 -3.56
N HIS A 94 13.79 24.26 -3.20
CA HIS A 94 14.78 23.18 -3.08
C HIS A 94 14.42 22.27 -1.90
N VAL A 95 14.81 21.00 -1.96
CA VAL A 95 14.41 20.00 -0.96
C VAL A 95 15.60 19.18 -0.48
N LEU A 96 15.74 19.11 0.85
CA LEU A 96 16.44 18.04 1.55
C LEU A 96 15.40 17.22 2.31
N VAL A 97 15.22 15.96 1.93
CA VAL A 97 14.22 15.06 2.55
C VAL A 97 14.91 13.97 3.34
N GLU A 98 14.46 13.74 4.57
CA GLU A 98 15.00 12.66 5.41
C GLU A 98 14.93 11.29 4.75
N LYS A 99 15.82 10.39 5.18
CA LYS A 99 15.84 9.01 4.69
C LYS A 99 14.71 8.18 5.33
N PRO A 100 14.19 7.16 4.62
CA PRO A 100 14.29 7.03 3.18
C PRO A 100 13.47 8.13 2.50
N MET A 101 13.89 8.64 1.34
CA MET A 101 13.21 9.78 0.70
C MET A 101 11.74 9.53 0.33
N ALA A 102 11.34 8.26 0.25
CA ALA A 102 9.98 7.82 -0.05
C ALA A 102 9.75 6.40 0.47
N MET A 103 8.50 5.92 0.42
CA MET A 103 8.16 4.58 0.89
C MET A 103 8.49 3.47 -0.11
N ASN A 104 8.64 3.76 -1.40
CA ASN A 104 8.88 2.78 -2.45
C ASN A 104 9.49 3.41 -3.72
N LEU A 105 9.88 2.55 -4.67
CA LEU A 105 10.51 2.96 -5.92
C LEU A 105 9.63 3.88 -6.76
N ALA A 106 8.33 3.64 -6.81
CA ALA A 106 7.41 4.43 -7.63
C ALA A 106 7.35 5.89 -7.14
N GLN A 107 7.23 6.09 -5.82
CA GLN A 107 7.24 7.42 -5.20
C GLN A 107 8.60 8.12 -5.38
N ALA A 108 9.71 7.43 -5.14
CA ALA A 108 11.04 7.99 -5.34
C ALA A 108 11.26 8.42 -6.80
N THR A 109 10.85 7.58 -7.76
CA THR A 109 10.92 7.88 -9.19
C THR A 109 10.15 9.15 -9.53
N ALA A 110 8.91 9.28 -9.05
CA ALA A 110 8.06 10.43 -9.32
C ALA A 110 8.63 11.73 -8.73
N ALA A 111 9.13 11.70 -7.49
CA ALA A 111 9.74 12.87 -6.86
C ALA A 111 11.03 13.32 -7.58
N ILE A 112 11.90 12.38 -7.95
CA ILE A 112 13.14 12.66 -8.69
C ILE A 112 12.84 13.23 -10.08
N ALA A 113 11.85 12.67 -10.78
CA ALA A 113 11.44 13.17 -12.09
C ALA A 113 10.94 14.62 -11.99
N LEU A 114 10.11 14.94 -11.00
CA LEU A 114 9.61 16.29 -10.76
C LEU A 114 10.73 17.30 -10.44
N ALA A 115 11.68 16.92 -9.58
CA ALA A 115 12.82 17.78 -9.25
C ALA A 115 13.67 18.10 -10.49
N ARG A 116 13.93 17.09 -11.32
CA ARG A 116 14.66 17.22 -12.59
C ARG A 116 13.90 18.08 -13.60
N GLU A 117 12.58 17.88 -13.73
CA GLU A 117 11.71 18.68 -14.59
C GLU A 117 11.75 20.17 -14.21
N LYS A 118 11.68 20.46 -12.91
CA LYS A 118 11.70 21.83 -12.38
C LYS A 118 13.11 22.42 -12.24
N ASN A 119 14.15 21.62 -12.48
CA ASN A 119 15.55 22.00 -12.25
C ASN A 119 15.78 22.54 -10.82
N LEU A 120 15.17 21.90 -9.83
CA LEU A 120 15.32 22.21 -8.41
C LEU A 120 16.22 21.19 -7.75
N PHE A 121 17.08 21.65 -6.84
CA PHE A 121 17.87 20.77 -5.99
C PHE A 121 16.98 19.83 -5.16
N LEU A 122 17.26 18.54 -5.26
CA LEU A 122 16.71 17.49 -4.40
C LEU A 122 17.86 16.62 -3.87
N MET A 123 17.80 16.26 -2.60
CA MET A 123 18.72 15.29 -1.99
C MET A 123 18.00 14.47 -0.90
N GLU A 124 18.25 13.17 -0.87
CA GLU A 124 17.91 12.31 0.27
C GLU A 124 18.95 12.51 1.39
N GLY A 125 18.47 12.68 2.63
CA GLY A 125 19.24 12.91 3.85
C GLY A 125 20.00 11.68 4.35
N MET A 126 20.81 11.07 3.47
CA MET A 126 21.74 10.00 3.85
C MET A 126 23.03 10.59 4.43
N TRP A 127 22.88 11.30 5.55
CA TRP A 127 23.92 12.04 6.26
C TRP A 127 25.24 11.29 6.44
N THR A 128 25.22 9.97 6.66
CA THR A 128 26.41 9.08 6.73
C THR A 128 27.39 9.32 5.58
N ARG A 129 26.90 9.57 4.37
CA ARG A 129 27.75 9.78 3.18
C ARG A 129 28.68 10.97 3.28
N PHE A 130 28.34 11.96 4.10
CA PHE A 130 29.01 13.25 4.15
C PHE A 130 30.02 13.36 5.30
N PHE A 131 30.08 12.37 6.19
CA PHE A 131 31.06 12.34 7.26
C PHE A 131 32.50 12.32 6.68
N PRO A 132 33.44 13.10 7.26
CA PRO A 132 34.84 13.11 6.83
C PRO A 132 35.50 11.73 6.83
N SER A 133 35.12 10.86 7.78
CA SER A 133 35.55 9.46 7.82
C SER A 133 35.13 8.70 6.56
N ILE A 134 33.91 8.89 6.08
CA ILE A 134 33.39 8.22 4.88
C ILE A 134 33.98 8.80 3.59
N ARG A 135 34.23 10.11 3.55
CA ARG A 135 35.05 10.74 2.50
C ARG A 135 36.46 10.15 2.45
N HIS A 136 37.09 9.93 3.61
CA HIS A 136 38.39 9.27 3.69
C HIS A 136 38.35 7.81 3.22
N VAL A 137 37.32 7.04 3.59
CA VAL A 137 37.13 5.67 3.09
C VAL A 137 37.05 5.66 1.57
N ARG A 138 36.25 6.53 0.94
CA ARG A 138 36.20 6.62 -0.53
C ARG A 138 37.55 6.97 -1.14
N GLN A 139 38.33 7.84 -0.50
CA GLN A 139 39.68 8.15 -0.96
C GLN A 139 40.60 6.92 -0.90
N LEU A 140 40.60 6.17 0.21
CA LEU A 140 41.38 4.93 0.35
C LEU A 140 41.01 3.87 -0.71
N LEU A 141 39.72 3.77 -1.03
CA LEU A 141 39.21 2.88 -2.08
C LEU A 141 39.66 3.34 -3.48
N ALA A 142 39.58 4.64 -3.75
CA ALA A 142 40.05 5.22 -5.01
C ALA A 142 41.57 5.03 -5.21
N ASP A 143 42.34 5.16 -4.13
CA ASP A 143 43.79 4.96 -4.11
C ASP A 143 44.22 3.47 -4.12
N LYS A 144 43.23 2.55 -4.10
CA LYS A 144 43.43 1.09 -4.06
C LYS A 144 44.31 0.63 -2.88
N GLU A 145 44.15 1.28 -1.73
CA GLU A 145 45.01 1.06 -0.57
C GLU A 145 44.86 -0.33 0.07
N ILE A 146 43.76 -1.02 -0.22
CA ILE A 146 43.50 -2.41 0.16
C ILE A 146 43.42 -3.36 -1.05
N GLY A 147 43.90 -2.93 -2.23
CA GLY A 147 43.82 -3.69 -3.46
C GLY A 147 42.41 -3.72 -4.06
N ASP A 148 42.10 -4.81 -4.76
CA ASP A 148 40.77 -5.02 -5.34
C ASP A 148 39.81 -5.51 -4.25
N VAL A 149 38.68 -4.82 -4.10
CA VAL A 149 37.69 -5.14 -3.06
C VAL A 149 36.82 -6.31 -3.50
N HIS A 150 36.68 -7.31 -2.63
CA HIS A 150 35.90 -8.53 -2.90
C HIS A 150 34.70 -8.70 -1.97
N HIS A 151 34.73 -8.10 -0.78
CA HIS A 151 33.65 -8.27 0.20
C HIS A 151 33.37 -7.00 1.00
N VAL A 152 32.09 -6.72 1.23
CA VAL A 152 31.62 -5.75 2.23
C VAL A 152 30.71 -6.46 3.21
N HIS A 153 30.99 -6.34 4.50
CA HIS A 153 30.06 -6.72 5.56
C HIS A 153 29.62 -5.47 6.30
N ALA A 154 28.30 -5.29 6.44
CA ALA A 154 27.74 -4.18 7.20
C ALA A 154 26.53 -4.64 8.00
N SER A 155 26.48 -4.28 9.28
CA SER A 155 25.34 -4.62 10.15
C SER A 155 24.84 -3.38 10.89
N PHE A 156 23.53 -3.34 11.14
CA PHE A 156 22.94 -2.37 12.07
C PHE A 156 21.71 -2.98 12.76
N GLY A 157 21.84 -3.27 14.05
CA GLY A 157 20.72 -3.67 14.89
C GLY A 157 20.57 -2.77 16.10
N ILE A 158 19.32 -2.44 16.40
CA ILE A 158 18.90 -1.76 17.62
C ILE A 158 17.75 -2.55 18.21
N GLN A 159 17.76 -2.81 19.50
CA GLN A 159 16.57 -3.30 20.19
C GLN A 159 15.60 -2.12 20.41
N PHE A 160 14.56 -2.05 19.58
CA PHE A 160 13.52 -1.04 19.77
C PHE A 160 12.55 -1.47 20.89
N ASP A 161 12.17 -0.51 21.72
CA ASP A 161 11.11 -0.70 22.71
C ASP A 161 9.78 -1.04 22.00
N VAL A 162 9.03 -1.99 22.54
CA VAL A 162 7.69 -2.37 22.06
C VAL A 162 6.71 -1.19 22.11
N ASP A 163 6.94 -0.22 23.01
CA ASP A 163 6.13 0.98 23.14
C ASP A 163 6.46 2.05 22.07
N ASN A 164 7.49 1.85 21.25
CA ASN A 164 7.82 2.74 20.14
C ASN A 164 6.87 2.51 18.95
N THR A 165 5.65 3.04 19.09
CA THR A 165 4.55 2.88 18.11
C THR A 165 4.96 3.16 16.66
N ARG A 166 5.80 4.17 16.38
CA ARG A 166 6.25 4.45 15.00
C ARG A 166 6.95 3.26 14.37
N MET A 167 7.82 2.59 15.12
CA MET A 167 8.66 1.53 14.58
C MET A 167 7.91 0.24 14.29
N TRP A 168 6.85 -0.04 15.05
CA TRP A 168 6.13 -1.32 15.01
C TRP A 168 4.89 -1.34 14.10
N HIS A 169 4.58 -0.22 13.45
CA HIS A 169 3.35 0.01 12.71
C HIS A 169 3.61 0.41 11.25
N ASN A 170 2.99 -0.31 10.31
CA ASN A 170 3.19 -0.12 8.87
C ASN A 170 2.65 1.23 8.37
N GLU A 171 1.50 1.66 8.90
CA GLU A 171 0.85 2.92 8.58
C GLU A 171 1.68 4.16 8.97
N LEU A 172 2.66 3.98 9.87
CA LEU A 172 3.62 5.01 10.27
C LEU A 172 4.98 4.88 9.55
N GLY A 173 5.08 3.93 8.60
CA GLY A 173 6.29 3.63 7.86
C GLY A 173 7.38 2.95 8.70
N GLY A 174 6.99 2.16 9.70
CA GLY A 174 7.89 1.37 10.54
C GLY A 174 8.62 0.25 9.77
N GLY A 175 9.38 -0.54 10.51
CA GLY A 175 10.22 -1.62 9.96
C GLY A 175 11.71 -1.32 9.98
N GLY A 176 12.50 -2.39 10.07
CA GLY A 176 13.96 -2.32 10.22
C GLY A 176 14.63 -1.82 8.95
N LEU A 177 14.16 -2.24 7.77
CA LEU A 177 14.78 -1.93 6.49
C LEU A 177 14.79 -0.44 6.20
N LEU A 178 13.62 0.20 6.30
CA LEU A 178 13.45 1.62 5.98
C LEU A 178 14.18 2.50 7.00
N ASP A 179 14.24 2.09 8.27
CA ASP A 179 14.80 2.92 9.32
C ASP A 179 16.32 2.74 9.49
N ILE A 180 16.79 1.51 9.71
CA ILE A 180 18.20 1.22 10.03
C ILE A 180 18.91 0.37 8.96
N GLY A 181 18.20 -0.52 8.27
CA GLY A 181 18.76 -1.40 7.24
C GLY A 181 19.25 -0.66 6.00
N ILE A 182 18.74 0.55 5.77
CA ILE A 182 19.20 1.44 4.70
C ILE A 182 20.67 1.87 4.87
N TYR A 183 21.20 1.98 6.10
CA TYR A 183 22.60 2.39 6.29
C TYR A 183 23.61 1.31 5.85
N PRO A 184 23.50 0.04 6.28
CA PRO A 184 24.30 -1.04 5.70
C PRO A 184 24.20 -1.15 4.18
N LEU A 185 22.99 -0.98 3.61
CA LEU A 185 22.81 -0.95 2.14
C LEU A 185 23.56 0.24 1.52
N ALA A 186 23.49 1.42 2.14
CA ALA A 186 24.23 2.59 1.69
C ALA A 186 25.76 2.32 1.71
N PHE A 187 26.30 1.59 2.69
CA PHE A 187 27.71 1.21 2.66
C PHE A 187 28.06 0.25 1.52
N ALA A 188 27.27 -0.81 1.33
CA ALA A 188 27.51 -1.78 0.26
C ALA A 188 27.48 -1.12 -1.12
N THR A 189 26.48 -0.26 -1.35
CA THR A 189 26.30 0.45 -2.62
C THR A 189 27.33 1.54 -2.86
N MET A 190 27.86 2.19 -1.81
CA MET A 190 28.98 3.12 -1.94
C MET A 190 30.24 2.43 -2.52
N VAL A 191 30.47 1.17 -2.14
CA VAL A 191 31.70 0.43 -2.50
C VAL A 191 31.58 -0.25 -3.86
N PHE A 192 30.45 -0.90 -4.14
CA PHE A 192 30.27 -1.70 -5.36
C PHE A 192 29.32 -1.08 -6.40
N GLY A 193 28.69 0.05 -6.09
CA GLY A 193 27.58 0.60 -6.85
C GLY A 193 26.24 -0.05 -6.46
N ALA A 194 25.13 0.56 -6.86
CA ALA A 194 23.78 0.12 -6.46
C ALA A 194 23.09 -0.80 -7.48
N LYS A 195 23.86 -1.54 -8.29
CA LYS A 195 23.36 -2.51 -9.29
C LYS A 195 23.96 -3.90 -9.08
N PRO A 196 23.54 -4.65 -8.05
CA PRO A 196 23.91 -6.05 -7.90
C PRO A 196 23.28 -6.90 -9.01
N ASP A 197 23.97 -7.96 -9.43
CA ASP A 197 23.47 -8.94 -10.40
C ASP A 197 22.43 -9.86 -9.77
N LYS A 198 22.56 -10.12 -8.46
CA LYS A 198 21.64 -10.97 -7.70
C LYS A 198 21.50 -10.51 -6.26
N ILE A 199 20.27 -10.58 -5.76
CA ILE A 199 19.89 -10.25 -4.39
C ILE A 199 19.26 -11.50 -3.79
N THR A 200 19.81 -11.97 -2.68
CA THR A 200 19.23 -13.04 -1.86
C THR A 200 18.92 -12.47 -0.48
N SER A 201 17.71 -12.67 0.02
CA SER A 201 17.26 -12.13 1.30
C SER A 201 16.58 -13.21 2.14
N ALA A 202 16.84 -13.20 3.45
CA ALA A 202 16.18 -14.04 4.43
C ALA A 202 15.90 -13.23 5.70
N GLY A 203 14.62 -13.07 6.04
CA GLY A 203 14.21 -12.28 7.19
C GLY A 203 12.79 -12.61 7.63
N LYS A 204 12.18 -11.72 8.40
CA LYS A 204 10.85 -11.93 8.96
C LYS A 204 10.05 -10.63 9.04
N LEU A 205 8.77 -10.71 8.70
CA LEU A 205 7.77 -9.67 8.96
C LEU A 205 7.10 -9.88 10.33
N ASN A 206 6.60 -8.80 10.94
CA ASN A 206 5.61 -8.88 12.00
C ASN A 206 4.19 -9.05 11.42
N ASP A 207 3.21 -9.25 12.30
CA ASP A 207 1.80 -9.38 11.90
C ASP A 207 1.24 -8.08 11.28
N GLY A 208 1.82 -6.93 11.61
CA GLY A 208 1.49 -5.65 10.99
C GLY A 208 2.08 -5.44 9.58
N GLY A 209 2.90 -6.38 9.09
CA GLY A 209 3.48 -6.32 7.76
C GLY A 209 4.76 -5.50 7.60
N ILE A 210 5.40 -5.11 8.70
CA ILE A 210 6.72 -4.49 8.67
C ILE A 210 7.80 -5.56 8.87
N ASP A 211 8.98 -5.35 8.31
CA ASP A 211 10.12 -6.23 8.50
C ASP A 211 10.82 -5.97 9.83
N ILE A 212 11.12 -7.05 10.58
CA ILE A 212 11.70 -6.96 11.92
C ILE A 212 13.22 -7.15 11.87
N TYR A 213 13.69 -8.08 11.05
CA TYR A 213 15.11 -8.35 10.82
C TYR A 213 15.30 -8.99 9.44
N ASN A 214 16.52 -8.90 8.92
CA ASN A 214 16.89 -9.53 7.66
C ASN A 214 18.40 -9.72 7.54
N SER A 215 18.80 -10.73 6.78
CA SER A 215 20.15 -10.93 6.25
C SER A 215 20.06 -10.98 4.72
N VAL A 216 20.84 -10.11 4.08
CA VAL A 216 20.80 -9.88 2.64
C VAL A 216 22.20 -10.08 2.05
N THR A 217 22.29 -10.87 0.99
CA THR A 217 23.49 -11.01 0.17
C THR A 217 23.27 -10.32 -1.18
N LEU A 218 24.14 -9.37 -1.51
CA LEU A 218 24.20 -8.69 -2.79
C LEU A 218 25.40 -9.25 -3.58
N GLU A 219 25.15 -9.92 -4.70
CA GLU A 219 26.20 -10.48 -5.56
C GLU A 219 26.42 -9.55 -6.76
N TYR A 220 27.68 -9.32 -7.12
CA TYR A 220 28.11 -8.48 -8.24
C TYR A 220 29.10 -9.26 -9.12
N SER A 221 29.32 -8.75 -10.34
CA SER A 221 30.33 -9.24 -11.25
C SER A 221 31.74 -9.26 -10.61
N ASP A 222 32.65 -10.02 -11.22
CA ASP A 222 34.06 -10.08 -10.82
C ASP A 222 34.30 -10.66 -9.42
N SER A 223 33.45 -11.61 -9.02
CA SER A 223 33.55 -12.31 -7.73
C SER A 223 33.52 -11.35 -6.53
N ARG A 224 32.61 -10.36 -6.58
CA ARG A 224 32.39 -9.39 -5.51
C ARG A 224 31.02 -9.61 -4.90
N PHE A 225 30.92 -9.49 -3.58
CA PHE A 225 29.64 -9.61 -2.91
C PHE A 225 29.60 -8.78 -1.63
N ALA A 226 28.40 -8.42 -1.17
CA ALA A 226 28.19 -7.78 0.12
C ALA A 226 27.21 -8.59 0.98
N THR A 227 27.43 -8.64 2.29
CA THR A 227 26.49 -9.18 3.27
C THR A 227 26.02 -8.05 4.18
N VAL A 228 24.71 -7.83 4.19
CA VAL A 228 24.03 -6.76 4.89
C VAL A 228 23.03 -7.34 5.88
N GLU A 229 23.11 -6.90 7.13
CA GLU A 229 22.24 -7.38 8.20
C GLU A 229 21.61 -6.23 8.95
N TYR A 230 20.35 -6.39 9.34
CA TYR A 230 19.71 -5.47 10.27
C TYR A 230 18.69 -6.18 11.15
N THR A 231 18.44 -5.63 12.33
CA THR A 231 17.45 -6.17 13.27
C THR A 231 16.90 -5.11 14.22
N MET A 232 15.59 -5.17 14.46
CA MET A 232 14.91 -4.36 15.47
C MET A 232 14.84 -5.03 16.85
N LEU A 233 15.36 -6.26 16.98
CA LEU A 233 15.21 -7.09 18.18
C LEU A 233 16.42 -7.11 19.08
N ALA A 234 17.58 -6.68 18.57
CA ALA A 234 18.85 -6.79 19.28
C ALA A 234 19.78 -5.65 18.89
N ASN A 235 20.58 -5.19 19.83
CA ASN A 235 21.71 -4.33 19.52
C ASN A 235 22.81 -5.18 18.86
N THR A 236 23.29 -4.75 17.70
CA THR A 236 24.51 -5.33 17.09
C THR A 236 25.68 -4.38 17.32
N ASP A 237 26.89 -4.83 16.99
CA ASP A 237 28.09 -4.00 17.08
C ASP A 237 28.08 -2.83 16.09
N GLU A 238 27.14 -2.76 15.16
CA GLU A 238 26.97 -1.69 14.19
C GLU A 238 28.30 -1.28 13.51
N THR A 239 28.96 -2.25 12.89
CA THR A 239 30.25 -2.07 12.22
C THR A 239 30.15 -2.27 10.72
N VAL A 240 31.14 -1.75 9.99
CA VAL A 240 31.34 -2.03 8.57
C VAL A 240 32.77 -2.50 8.33
N THR A 241 32.92 -3.56 7.55
CA THR A 241 34.22 -4.08 7.10
C THR A 241 34.24 -4.20 5.58
N ILE A 242 35.25 -3.61 4.96
CA ILE A 242 35.49 -3.65 3.52
C ILE A 242 36.80 -4.42 3.30
N SER A 243 36.73 -5.58 2.66
CA SER A 243 37.86 -6.51 2.49
C SER A 243 38.31 -6.54 1.03
N GLY A 244 39.60 -6.28 0.82
CA GLY A 244 40.25 -6.35 -0.47
C GLY A 244 41.47 -7.27 -0.49
N SER A 245 42.03 -7.48 -1.68
CA SER A 245 43.12 -8.42 -1.90
C SER A 245 44.43 -8.10 -1.18
N LYS A 246 44.61 -6.85 -0.73
CA LYS A 246 45.81 -6.38 -0.02
C LYS A 246 45.53 -5.86 1.39
N GLY A 247 44.30 -5.97 1.88
CA GLY A 247 43.95 -5.43 3.19
C GLY A 247 42.47 -5.33 3.48
N ARG A 248 42.13 -4.66 4.57
CA ARG A 248 40.76 -4.34 4.94
C ARG A 248 40.64 -2.96 5.57
N ILE A 249 39.50 -2.32 5.36
CA ILE A 249 39.05 -1.13 6.07
C ILE A 249 37.96 -1.56 7.04
N HIS A 250 38.05 -1.11 8.29
CA HIS A 250 37.06 -1.37 9.33
C HIS A 250 36.59 -0.05 9.95
N LEU A 251 35.26 0.11 10.02
CA LEU A 251 34.58 1.21 10.71
C LEU A 251 33.98 0.63 12.00
N PRO A 252 34.51 0.99 13.17
CA PRO A 252 33.98 0.54 14.46
C PRO A 252 32.66 1.24 14.78
N THR A 253 31.99 0.79 15.85
CA THR A 253 30.71 1.35 16.29
C THR A 253 30.82 2.81 16.73
N PRO A 254 29.82 3.66 16.43
CA PRO A 254 28.74 3.45 15.46
C PRO A 254 29.21 3.76 14.03
N ALA A 255 29.16 2.79 13.12
CA ALA A 255 29.60 2.99 11.74
C ALA A 255 28.74 3.98 10.94
N HIS A 256 27.44 4.13 11.24
CA HIS A 256 26.58 5.09 10.53
C HIS A 256 26.96 6.56 10.78
N THR A 257 27.70 6.83 11.87
CA THR A 257 28.30 8.13 12.19
C THR A 257 29.77 7.96 12.58
N ALA A 258 30.51 7.15 11.81
CA ALA A 258 31.85 6.68 12.17
C ALA A 258 32.82 7.81 12.54
N THR A 259 33.45 7.70 13.72
CA THR A 259 34.50 8.63 14.18
C THR A 259 35.91 8.08 13.99
N GLU A 260 36.05 6.87 13.47
CA GLU A 260 37.35 6.23 13.27
C GLU A 260 37.33 5.40 11.99
N VAL A 261 38.49 5.34 11.32
CA VAL A 261 38.73 4.45 10.18
C VAL A 261 39.99 3.65 10.49
N GLN A 262 39.85 2.34 10.58
CA GLN A 262 40.95 1.42 10.82
C GLN A 262 41.31 0.71 9.50
N VAL A 263 42.59 0.70 9.15
CA VAL A 263 43.09 0.11 7.91
C VAL A 263 44.16 -0.92 8.25
N VAL A 264 43.98 -2.15 7.78
CA VAL A 264 44.99 -3.21 7.84
C VAL A 264 45.48 -3.47 6.42
N LYS A 265 46.79 -3.36 6.17
CA LYS A 265 47.42 -3.70 4.89
C LYS A 265 48.32 -4.92 5.04
N TYR A 266 48.15 -5.90 4.16
CA TYR A 266 48.99 -7.11 4.10
C TYR A 266 50.22 -6.83 3.22
N LEU A 267 51.41 -7.14 3.74
CA LEU A 267 52.70 -6.89 3.10
C LEU A 267 53.25 -8.18 2.46
N GLU A 268 54.14 -8.02 1.49
CA GLU A 268 54.72 -9.15 0.73
C GLU A 268 55.54 -10.10 1.61
N ASP A 269 56.08 -9.64 2.73
CA ASP A 269 56.83 -10.43 3.70
C ASP A 269 55.93 -11.26 4.65
N GLY A 270 54.60 -11.23 4.44
CA GLY A 270 53.61 -11.93 5.26
C GLY A 270 53.22 -11.19 6.53
N THR A 271 53.79 -10.02 6.81
CA THR A 271 53.37 -9.17 7.93
C THR A 271 52.21 -8.26 7.53
N HIS A 272 51.66 -7.51 8.49
CA HIS A 272 50.62 -6.52 8.22
C HIS A 272 50.93 -5.20 8.93
N LYS A 273 50.45 -4.10 8.34
CA LYS A 273 50.50 -2.76 8.93
C LYS A 273 49.09 -2.32 9.26
N GLU A 274 48.87 -1.92 10.50
CA GLU A 274 47.61 -1.33 10.95
C GLU A 274 47.76 0.19 11.09
N THR A 275 46.70 0.93 10.76
CA THR A 275 46.64 2.37 10.93
C THR A 275 45.22 2.77 11.29
N THR A 276 45.07 3.58 12.34
CA THR A 276 43.78 4.14 12.77
C THR A 276 43.82 5.65 12.58
N THR A 277 42.85 6.17 11.86
CA THR A 277 42.65 7.62 11.68
C THR A 277 41.38 8.03 12.41
N SER A 278 41.49 9.02 13.30
CA SER A 278 40.37 9.55 14.08
C SER A 278 39.73 10.76 13.39
N PHE A 279 38.41 10.79 13.41
CA PHE A 279 37.50 11.80 12.86
C PHE A 279 36.42 12.11 13.92
N PRO A 280 36.78 12.78 15.03
CA PRO A 280 35.83 13.05 16.09
C PRO A 280 34.61 13.83 15.55
N TRP A 281 33.44 13.61 16.15
CA TRP A 281 32.29 14.45 15.85
C TRP A 281 32.62 15.91 16.11
N PRO A 282 32.08 16.83 15.29
CA PRO A 282 32.26 18.25 15.53
C PRO A 282 31.76 18.65 16.92
N ALA A 283 32.39 19.68 17.52
CA ALA A 283 31.89 20.22 18.78
C ALA A 283 30.46 20.78 18.60
N PRO A 284 29.54 20.51 19.55
CA PRO A 284 28.22 21.13 19.54
C PRO A 284 28.33 22.63 19.82
N ALA A 285 27.36 23.42 19.33
CA ALA A 285 27.25 24.81 19.74
C ALA A 285 26.93 24.90 21.25
N ALA A 286 27.35 25.99 21.90
CA ALA A 286 27.16 26.15 23.33
C ALA A 286 25.67 26.05 23.73
N GLY A 287 25.35 25.18 24.70
CA GLY A 287 23.99 24.97 25.20
C GLY A 287 23.08 24.12 24.30
N VAL A 288 23.61 23.52 23.24
CA VAL A 288 22.86 22.62 22.36
C VAL A 288 23.03 21.17 22.80
N THR A 289 21.92 20.43 22.83
CA THR A 289 21.85 18.98 23.05
C THR A 289 21.17 18.32 21.86
N PHE A 290 21.54 17.08 21.57
CA PHE A 290 20.97 16.30 20.47
C PHE A 290 20.17 15.11 20.98
N ASN A 291 19.16 14.70 20.20
CA ASN A 291 18.31 13.55 20.47
C ASN A 291 18.97 12.23 20.02
N TYR A 292 19.77 12.27 18.95
CA TYR A 292 20.49 11.11 18.40
C TYR A 292 22.01 11.33 18.43
N GLY A 293 22.76 10.25 18.69
CA GLY A 293 24.23 10.29 18.68
C GLY A 293 24.78 10.66 17.31
N GLY A 294 25.81 11.51 17.27
CA GLY A 294 26.46 11.95 16.04
C GLY A 294 25.69 13.01 15.25
N SER A 295 24.55 13.49 15.74
CA SER A 295 23.73 14.55 15.12
C SER A 295 24.48 15.85 14.87
N GLU A 296 25.59 16.10 15.56
CA GLU A 296 26.50 17.20 15.22
C GLU A 296 26.98 17.12 13.76
N GLY A 297 27.02 15.92 13.19
CA GLY A 297 27.42 15.62 11.82
C GLY A 297 26.41 16.01 10.75
N PHE A 298 25.15 16.32 11.09
CA PHE A 298 24.18 16.87 10.13
C PHE A 298 24.69 18.12 9.42
N ARG A 299 25.63 18.85 10.04
CA ARG A 299 26.30 19.99 9.40
C ARG A 299 26.97 19.63 8.07
N TYR A 300 27.48 18.41 7.92
CA TYR A 300 28.23 18.01 6.72
C TYR A 300 27.33 17.84 5.49
N GLU A 301 26.13 17.29 5.67
CA GLU A 301 25.16 17.22 4.58
C GLU A 301 24.53 18.59 4.30
N ALA A 302 24.26 19.39 5.33
CA ALA A 302 23.76 20.75 5.17
C ALA A 302 24.74 21.64 4.38
N GLU A 303 26.04 21.58 4.70
CA GLU A 303 27.11 22.25 3.94
C GLU A 303 27.11 21.82 2.47
N THR A 304 26.86 20.54 2.19
CA THR A 304 26.81 20.00 0.84
C THR A 304 25.61 20.54 0.08
N VAL A 305 24.43 20.58 0.71
CA VAL A 305 23.22 21.21 0.13
C VAL A 305 23.46 22.69 -0.17
N ILE A 306 24.00 23.44 0.79
CA ILE A 306 24.27 24.88 0.63
C ILE A 306 25.19 25.11 -0.57
N LYS A 307 26.30 24.36 -0.63
CA LYS A 307 27.27 24.47 -1.72
C LYS A 307 26.67 24.10 -3.07
N ALA A 308 25.90 23.02 -3.15
CA ALA A 308 25.27 22.56 -4.39
C ALA A 308 24.28 23.60 -4.93
N ILE A 309 23.37 24.09 -4.09
CA ILE A 309 22.39 25.12 -4.48
C ILE A 309 23.08 26.41 -4.92
N GLN A 310 24.09 26.88 -4.18
CA GLN A 310 24.84 28.09 -4.54
C GLN A 310 25.60 27.93 -5.87
N ASN A 311 26.04 26.72 -6.20
CA ASN A 311 26.64 26.38 -7.47
C ASN A 311 25.62 26.06 -8.58
N LYS A 312 24.31 26.18 -8.30
CA LYS A 312 23.20 25.87 -9.21
C LYS A 312 23.20 24.41 -9.68
N GLU A 313 23.62 23.51 -8.80
CA GLU A 313 23.54 22.07 -9.03
C GLU A 313 22.13 21.58 -8.63
N ALA A 314 21.55 20.66 -9.39
CA ALA A 314 20.21 20.11 -9.16
C ALA A 314 20.21 18.86 -8.27
N GLU A 315 21.39 18.31 -7.96
CA GLU A 315 21.56 17.16 -7.07
C GLU A 315 22.99 17.15 -6.51
N SER A 316 23.21 16.36 -5.46
CA SER A 316 24.54 16.18 -4.87
C SER A 316 25.41 15.26 -5.72
N LYS A 317 26.65 15.67 -5.98
CA LYS A 317 27.66 14.80 -6.62
C LYS A 317 28.16 13.70 -5.69
N GLU A 318 28.08 13.93 -4.39
CA GLU A 318 28.58 13.00 -3.36
C GLU A 318 27.57 11.89 -3.06
N TYR A 319 26.28 12.16 -3.30
CA TYR A 319 25.18 11.22 -3.18
C TYR A 319 24.09 11.57 -4.23
N PRO A 320 24.24 11.10 -5.49
CA PRO A 320 23.31 11.41 -6.58
C PRO A 320 21.94 10.75 -6.40
N LEU A 321 20.90 11.34 -7.01
CA LEU A 321 19.53 10.82 -6.93
C LEU A 321 19.37 9.41 -7.54
N ASP A 322 20.20 9.09 -8.55
CA ASP A 322 20.21 7.75 -9.15
C ASP A 322 20.68 6.67 -8.17
N GLU A 323 21.52 7.02 -7.19
CA GLU A 323 21.96 6.09 -6.14
C GLU A 323 20.83 5.84 -5.13
N SER A 324 20.14 6.89 -4.67
CA SER A 324 18.92 6.78 -3.85
C SER A 324 17.86 5.89 -4.52
N LEU A 325 17.61 6.11 -5.82
CA LEU A 325 16.65 5.34 -6.59
C LEU A 325 17.02 3.85 -6.68
N GLN A 326 18.31 3.55 -6.86
CA GLN A 326 18.80 2.19 -6.95
C GLN A 326 18.79 1.49 -5.58
N ILE A 327 19.13 2.18 -4.49
CA ILE A 327 18.97 1.66 -3.12
C ILE A 327 17.50 1.34 -2.86
N MET A 328 16.57 2.22 -3.22
CA MET A 328 15.14 1.96 -3.09
C MET A 328 14.69 0.75 -3.93
N THR A 329 15.27 0.54 -5.12
CA THR A 329 15.01 -0.66 -5.93
C THR A 329 15.43 -1.94 -5.20
N ILE A 330 16.60 -1.92 -4.55
CA ILE A 330 17.08 -3.04 -3.72
C ILE A 330 16.14 -3.27 -2.54
N MET A 331 15.71 -2.21 -1.85
CA MET A 331 14.78 -2.30 -0.72
C MET A 331 13.40 -2.84 -1.11
N ASP A 332 12.85 -2.43 -2.27
CA ASP A 332 11.61 -2.99 -2.81
C ASP A 332 11.74 -4.49 -3.11
N LYS A 333 12.88 -4.91 -3.68
CA LYS A 333 13.17 -6.33 -3.92
C LYS A 333 13.26 -7.12 -2.62
N ILE A 334 13.96 -6.60 -1.60
CA ILE A 334 14.07 -7.23 -0.28
C ILE A 334 12.68 -7.40 0.35
N ARG A 335 11.85 -6.36 0.36
CA ARG A 335 10.48 -6.44 0.89
C ARG A 335 9.62 -7.44 0.14
N LYS A 336 9.77 -7.49 -1.19
CA LYS A 336 9.08 -8.49 -2.02
C LYS A 336 9.50 -9.92 -1.68
N ASP A 337 10.78 -10.15 -1.40
CA ASP A 337 11.32 -11.47 -1.05
C ASP A 337 10.85 -11.96 0.33
N LEU A 338 10.60 -11.04 1.27
CA LEU A 338 9.99 -11.35 2.56
C LEU A 338 8.52 -11.79 2.46
N GLY A 339 7.92 -11.66 1.27
CA GLY A 339 6.52 -11.99 1.01
C GLY A 339 5.56 -10.89 1.48
N PRO A 340 4.24 -11.08 1.27
CA PRO A 340 3.26 -10.21 1.88
C PRO A 340 3.31 -10.31 3.41
N PRO A 341 2.83 -9.30 4.15
CA PRO A 341 2.59 -9.40 5.59
C PRO A 341 1.99 -10.75 5.98
N THR A 342 2.38 -11.32 7.14
CA THR A 342 1.51 -12.32 7.78
C THR A 342 0.18 -11.63 8.03
N ARG A 343 -0.82 -11.92 7.19
CA ARG A 343 -2.08 -11.17 7.19
C ARG A 343 -2.71 -11.33 8.57
N ILE A 344 -2.92 -10.22 9.28
CA ILE A 344 -3.94 -10.18 10.33
C ILE A 344 -5.24 -10.60 9.63
N PRO A 345 -5.89 -11.70 10.05
CA PRO A 345 -7.10 -12.15 9.40
C PRO A 345 -8.14 -11.03 9.43
N LEU A 346 -8.64 -10.65 8.25
CA LEU A 346 -9.65 -9.59 8.15
C LEU A 346 -10.84 -9.95 9.02
N ARG A 347 -11.30 -9.03 9.88
CA ARG A 347 -12.29 -9.33 10.91
C ARG A 347 -13.70 -9.01 10.41
N TRP A 348 -14.50 -10.04 10.20
CA TRP A 348 -15.81 -9.95 9.57
C TRP A 348 -16.93 -9.80 10.60
N GLY A 349 -17.74 -8.76 10.41
CA GLY A 349 -19.02 -8.52 11.06
C GLY A 349 -20.18 -8.88 10.13
N PHE A 350 -21.32 -9.29 10.68
CA PHE A 350 -22.50 -9.67 9.92
C PHE A 350 -23.73 -8.90 10.38
N ILE A 351 -24.40 -8.23 9.45
CA ILE A 351 -25.73 -7.65 9.68
C ILE A 351 -26.75 -8.57 9.02
N GLY A 352 -27.50 -9.29 9.85
CA GLY A 352 -28.48 -10.30 9.42
C GLY A 352 -27.99 -11.74 9.64
N CYS A 353 -28.90 -12.60 10.10
CA CYS A 353 -28.64 -14.00 10.47
C CYS A 353 -29.44 -14.98 9.61
N GLY A 354 -29.69 -14.62 8.34
CA GLY A 354 -30.48 -15.41 7.40
C GLY A 354 -29.70 -16.57 6.75
N LYS A 355 -30.37 -17.28 5.83
CA LYS A 355 -29.77 -18.42 5.13
C LYS A 355 -28.51 -18.05 4.33
N ILE A 356 -28.53 -16.90 3.67
CA ILE A 356 -27.38 -16.43 2.87
C ILE A 356 -26.19 -16.06 3.77
N ALA A 357 -26.44 -15.45 4.93
CA ALA A 357 -25.40 -15.20 5.94
C ALA A 357 -24.75 -16.51 6.42
N ASN A 358 -25.54 -17.57 6.64
CA ASN A 358 -24.99 -18.89 6.99
C ASN A 358 -24.07 -19.44 5.89
N ASP A 359 -24.45 -19.33 4.62
CA ASP A 359 -23.63 -19.81 3.50
C ASP A 359 -22.35 -19.00 3.34
N PHE A 360 -22.41 -17.67 3.50
CA PHE A 360 -21.23 -16.82 3.46
C PHE A 360 -20.28 -17.08 4.64
N VAL A 361 -20.83 -17.35 5.84
CA VAL A 361 -20.03 -17.80 6.99
C VAL A 361 -19.31 -19.12 6.68
N ASN A 362 -19.97 -20.07 6.02
CA ASN A 362 -19.34 -21.33 5.64
C ASN A 362 -18.24 -21.13 4.60
N ALA A 363 -18.41 -20.19 3.67
CA ALA A 363 -17.35 -19.79 2.75
C ALA A 363 -16.14 -19.19 3.49
N LEU A 364 -16.37 -18.27 4.44
CA LEU A 364 -15.30 -17.71 5.28
C LEU A 364 -14.61 -18.77 6.14
N LYS A 365 -15.33 -19.77 6.65
CA LYS A 365 -14.75 -20.88 7.42
C LYS A 365 -13.78 -21.73 6.60
N GLY A 366 -14.02 -21.90 5.29
CA GLY A 366 -13.09 -22.55 4.37
C GLY A 366 -11.77 -21.78 4.19
N MET A 367 -11.77 -20.49 4.53
CA MET A 367 -10.61 -19.58 4.49
C MET A 367 -10.06 -19.23 5.88
N ALA A 368 -10.73 -19.66 6.95
CA ALA A 368 -10.49 -19.18 8.31
C ALA A 368 -9.13 -19.66 8.84
N GLY A 369 -8.41 -18.75 9.50
CA GLY A 369 -7.07 -19.01 10.06
C GLY A 369 -6.03 -18.00 9.58
N GLU A 370 -5.75 -17.98 8.28
CA GLU A 370 -4.65 -17.16 7.71
C GLU A 370 -5.12 -15.86 7.04
N THR A 371 -6.42 -15.70 6.74
CA THR A 371 -6.90 -14.56 5.92
C THR A 371 -8.19 -13.90 6.40
N ALA A 372 -9.09 -14.62 7.06
CA ALA A 372 -10.34 -14.07 7.60
C ALA A 372 -10.68 -14.64 8.99
N ARG A 373 -11.33 -13.82 9.83
CA ARG A 373 -11.83 -14.20 11.16
C ARG A 373 -13.27 -13.71 11.34
N LEU A 374 -14.12 -14.57 11.88
CA LEU A 374 -15.50 -14.23 12.28
C LEU A 374 -15.46 -13.46 13.60
N SER A 375 -15.77 -12.16 13.59
CA SER A 375 -15.73 -11.33 14.79
C SER A 375 -17.11 -11.18 15.42
N ALA A 376 -18.07 -10.56 14.73
CA ALA A 376 -19.36 -10.23 15.31
C ALA A 376 -20.56 -10.52 14.39
N CYS A 377 -21.74 -10.68 14.98
CA CYS A 377 -23.01 -10.70 14.25
C CYS A 377 -24.08 -9.90 14.99
N ALA A 378 -24.90 -9.18 14.24
CA ALA A 378 -26.03 -8.40 14.73
C ALA A 378 -27.33 -8.79 14.03
N ALA A 379 -28.41 -8.82 14.80
CA ALA A 379 -29.76 -9.10 14.32
C ALA A 379 -30.76 -8.14 14.98
N ARG A 380 -32.03 -8.19 14.57
CA ARG A 380 -33.12 -7.37 15.16
C ARG A 380 -33.38 -7.67 16.64
N SER A 381 -32.88 -8.81 17.13
CA SER A 381 -32.90 -9.16 18.55
C SER A 381 -31.60 -9.85 18.92
N LEU A 382 -31.12 -9.57 20.14
CA LEU A 382 -29.92 -10.19 20.68
C LEU A 382 -30.04 -11.72 20.71
N GLU A 383 -31.22 -12.26 20.97
CA GLU A 383 -31.46 -13.71 20.97
C GLU A 383 -31.18 -14.35 19.60
N SER A 384 -31.57 -13.68 18.51
CA SER A 384 -31.33 -14.19 17.15
C SER A 384 -29.85 -14.14 16.80
N ALA A 385 -29.16 -13.05 17.18
CA ALA A 385 -27.73 -12.90 16.98
C ALA A 385 -26.95 -13.94 17.79
N ASP A 386 -27.26 -14.09 19.09
CA ASP A 386 -26.60 -15.03 20.00
C ASP A 386 -26.74 -16.49 19.51
N ARG A 387 -27.91 -16.87 19.00
CA ARG A 387 -28.12 -18.19 18.41
C ARG A 387 -27.20 -18.41 17.20
N PHE A 388 -27.12 -17.44 16.29
CA PHE A 388 -26.28 -17.52 15.09
C PHE A 388 -24.79 -17.55 15.45
N VAL A 389 -24.36 -16.69 16.37
CA VAL A 389 -23.00 -16.62 16.90
C VAL A 389 -22.57 -17.94 17.53
N LYS A 390 -23.42 -18.55 18.35
CA LYS A 390 -23.15 -19.86 18.98
C LYS A 390 -23.05 -20.99 17.95
N THR A 391 -23.90 -20.99 16.92
CA THR A 391 -23.84 -21.99 15.85
C THR A 391 -22.55 -21.89 15.05
N HIS A 392 -22.04 -20.68 14.82
CA HIS A 392 -20.93 -20.46 13.91
C HIS A 392 -19.58 -20.16 14.56
N GLY A 393 -19.54 -19.83 15.85
CA GLY A 393 -18.31 -19.55 16.60
C GLY A 393 -17.76 -18.13 16.40
N PHE A 394 -18.63 -17.11 16.41
CA PHE A 394 -18.20 -15.70 16.44
C PHE A 394 -17.77 -15.28 17.83
N ALA A 395 -17.02 -14.18 17.95
CA ALA A 395 -16.61 -13.60 19.23
C ALA A 395 -17.76 -12.84 19.91
N HIS A 396 -18.50 -12.02 19.17
CA HIS A 396 -19.51 -11.11 19.73
C HIS A 396 -20.89 -11.25 19.07
N ALA A 397 -21.95 -11.05 19.86
CA ALA A 397 -23.34 -11.00 19.42
C ALA A 397 -23.98 -9.67 19.85
N TYR A 398 -24.65 -8.99 18.93
CA TYR A 398 -25.27 -7.69 19.18
C TYR A 398 -26.78 -7.68 18.89
N GLY A 399 -27.53 -6.96 19.73
CA GLY A 399 -28.98 -6.79 19.58
C GLY A 399 -29.36 -5.61 18.68
N SER A 400 -28.38 -4.79 18.30
CA SER A 400 -28.52 -3.67 17.37
C SER A 400 -27.41 -3.67 16.32
N TYR A 401 -27.69 -3.09 15.17
CA TYR A 401 -26.71 -2.95 14.08
C TYR A 401 -25.65 -1.88 14.38
N GLU A 402 -26.02 -0.86 15.18
CA GLU A 402 -25.13 0.21 15.64
C GLU A 402 -23.97 -0.36 16.47
N GLU A 403 -24.28 -1.19 17.49
CA GLU A 403 -23.27 -1.77 18.38
C GLU A 403 -22.23 -2.60 17.61
N LEU A 404 -22.64 -3.32 16.55
CA LEU A 404 -21.71 -4.05 15.70
C LEU A 404 -20.84 -3.10 14.87
N CYS A 405 -21.40 -1.99 14.40
CA CYS A 405 -20.65 -1.00 13.63
C CYS A 405 -19.70 -0.19 14.55
N GLU A 406 -19.99 -0.05 15.84
CA GLU A 406 -19.08 0.53 16.83
C GLU A 406 -17.94 -0.42 17.25
N ASP A 407 -18.14 -1.74 17.08
CA ASP A 407 -17.16 -2.74 17.48
C ASP A 407 -15.82 -2.56 16.76
N ARG A 408 -14.77 -2.27 17.52
CA ARG A 408 -13.40 -2.12 17.00
C ARG A 408 -12.81 -3.45 16.53
N ASP A 409 -13.47 -4.55 16.85
CA ASP A 409 -13.10 -5.88 16.39
C ASP A 409 -13.66 -6.25 15.01
N VAL A 410 -14.42 -5.36 14.37
CA VAL A 410 -14.96 -5.53 13.02
C VAL A 410 -14.24 -4.59 12.04
N ASP A 411 -13.69 -5.12 10.96
CA ASP A 411 -13.08 -4.35 9.85
C ASP A 411 -14.05 -4.19 8.67
N VAL A 412 -14.79 -5.25 8.38
CA VAL A 412 -15.69 -5.36 7.24
C VAL A 412 -17.03 -5.92 7.68
N VAL A 413 -18.12 -5.38 7.15
CA VAL A 413 -19.48 -5.83 7.42
C VAL A 413 -20.07 -6.47 6.18
N TYR A 414 -20.55 -7.72 6.32
CA TYR A 414 -21.41 -8.36 5.34
C TYR A 414 -22.88 -8.08 5.67
N ILE A 415 -23.60 -7.45 4.74
CA ILE A 415 -25.01 -7.04 4.90
C ILE A 415 -25.91 -8.03 4.15
N ALA A 416 -26.64 -8.83 4.92
CA ALA A 416 -27.53 -9.89 4.45
C ALA A 416 -28.97 -9.68 4.95
N THR A 417 -29.45 -8.45 4.82
CA THR A 417 -30.81 -8.05 5.21
C THR A 417 -31.75 -8.00 4.02
N ILE A 418 -32.98 -7.53 4.22
CA ILE A 418 -33.93 -7.32 3.12
C ILE A 418 -33.55 -6.06 2.34
N HIS A 419 -33.85 -6.02 1.03
CA HIS A 419 -33.35 -5.00 0.10
C HIS A 419 -33.65 -3.56 0.55
N LEU A 420 -34.85 -3.31 1.10
CA LEU A 420 -35.26 -1.99 1.59
C LEU A 420 -34.34 -1.40 2.68
N MET A 421 -33.57 -2.25 3.38
CA MET A 421 -32.71 -1.83 4.49
C MET A 421 -31.25 -1.67 4.08
N HIS A 422 -30.87 -2.06 2.85
CA HIS A 422 -29.46 -2.04 2.43
C HIS A 422 -28.88 -0.63 2.49
N PHE A 423 -29.59 0.36 1.96
CA PHE A 423 -29.14 1.76 1.96
C PHE A 423 -28.77 2.26 3.36
N ASP A 424 -29.64 2.00 4.35
CA ASP A 424 -29.43 2.45 5.72
C ASP A 424 -28.26 1.70 6.38
N HIS A 425 -28.19 0.38 6.20
CA HIS A 425 -27.11 -0.43 6.78
C HIS A 425 -25.74 -0.17 6.15
N ILE A 426 -25.68 0.06 4.83
CA ILE A 426 -24.45 0.47 4.14
C ILE A 426 -23.99 1.81 4.70
N SER A 427 -24.90 2.79 4.77
CA SER A 427 -24.59 4.13 5.28
C SER A 427 -24.11 4.09 6.72
N LEU A 428 -24.73 3.25 7.56
CA LEU A 428 -24.34 3.03 8.94
C LEU A 428 -22.90 2.49 9.04
N ALA A 429 -22.62 1.37 8.38
CA ALA A 429 -21.31 0.73 8.41
C ALA A 429 -20.19 1.67 7.90
N LEU A 430 -20.41 2.35 6.77
CA LEU A 430 -19.44 3.29 6.21
C LEU A 430 -19.20 4.50 7.13
N ASN A 431 -20.24 5.00 7.81
CA ASN A 431 -20.08 6.12 8.73
C ASN A 431 -19.19 5.78 9.94
N HIS A 432 -19.20 4.51 10.36
CA HIS A 432 -18.37 3.95 11.42
C HIS A 432 -17.00 3.43 10.94
N GLY A 433 -16.61 3.73 9.70
CA GLY A 433 -15.30 3.36 9.18
C GLY A 433 -15.18 1.89 8.79
N LYS A 434 -16.29 1.19 8.55
CA LYS A 434 -16.28 -0.22 8.17
C LYS A 434 -16.33 -0.39 6.67
N HIS A 435 -15.53 -1.32 6.15
CA HIS A 435 -15.70 -1.80 4.78
C HIS A 435 -17.03 -2.54 4.64
N VAL A 436 -17.60 -2.56 3.43
CA VAL A 436 -18.93 -3.14 3.22
C VAL A 436 -18.93 -4.12 2.04
N LEU A 437 -19.47 -5.31 2.30
CA LEU A 437 -19.96 -6.22 1.27
C LEU A 437 -21.47 -6.37 1.49
N VAL A 438 -22.28 -6.12 0.48
CA VAL A 438 -23.75 -6.13 0.62
C VAL A 438 -24.39 -7.02 -0.42
N GLU A 439 -25.36 -7.84 0.00
CA GLU A 439 -26.14 -8.65 -0.91
C GLU A 439 -26.85 -7.82 -1.98
N LYS A 440 -26.92 -8.35 -3.20
CA LYS A 440 -27.63 -7.73 -4.32
C LYS A 440 -29.15 -7.62 -4.06
N PRO A 441 -29.82 -6.57 -4.57
CA PRO A 441 -29.22 -5.37 -5.12
C PRO A 441 -28.61 -4.49 -4.01
N MET A 442 -27.54 -3.76 -4.31
CA MET A 442 -26.86 -2.87 -3.36
C MET A 442 -27.83 -1.86 -2.74
N THR A 443 -28.71 -1.25 -3.56
CA THR A 443 -29.78 -0.38 -3.07
C THR A 443 -31.03 -0.51 -3.95
N MET A 444 -32.13 0.17 -3.57
CA MET A 444 -33.39 0.07 -4.31
C MET A 444 -33.44 0.91 -5.59
N ASN A 445 -32.51 1.86 -5.78
CA ASN A 445 -32.48 2.73 -6.96
C ASN A 445 -31.15 3.48 -7.11
N ALA A 446 -30.86 3.96 -8.33
CA ALA A 446 -29.66 4.72 -8.65
C ALA A 446 -29.37 5.93 -7.74
N LYS A 447 -30.40 6.62 -7.21
CA LYS A 447 -30.18 7.78 -6.32
C LYS A 447 -29.58 7.34 -4.98
N GLN A 448 -30.08 6.24 -4.42
CA GLN A 448 -29.51 5.64 -3.22
C GLN A 448 -28.09 5.12 -3.50
N THR A 449 -27.89 4.40 -4.60
CA THR A 449 -26.55 3.90 -5.00
C THR A 449 -25.54 5.04 -5.16
N ALA A 450 -25.91 6.13 -5.84
CA ALA A 450 -25.03 7.30 -6.00
C ALA A 450 -24.63 7.89 -4.64
N SER A 451 -25.57 7.96 -3.71
CA SER A 451 -25.33 8.52 -2.36
C SER A 451 -24.35 7.66 -1.56
N VAL A 452 -24.48 6.33 -1.58
CA VAL A 452 -23.53 5.45 -0.88
C VAL A 452 -22.17 5.41 -1.57
N VAL A 453 -22.10 5.48 -2.90
CA VAL A 453 -20.83 5.58 -3.65
C VAL A 453 -20.06 6.85 -3.29
N GLU A 454 -20.75 7.99 -3.18
CA GLU A 454 -20.13 9.24 -2.74
C GLU A 454 -19.63 9.15 -1.29
N LEU A 455 -20.42 8.57 -0.40
CA LEU A 455 -20.04 8.36 1.00
C LEU A 455 -18.80 7.45 1.11
N THR A 456 -18.77 6.35 0.38
CA THR A 456 -17.64 5.42 0.32
C THR A 456 -16.35 6.13 -0.09
N LYS A 457 -16.40 6.93 -1.17
CA LYS A 457 -15.25 7.72 -1.64
C LYS A 457 -14.80 8.73 -0.59
N LYS A 458 -15.74 9.43 0.05
CA LYS A 458 -15.45 10.41 1.11
C LYS A 458 -14.80 9.76 2.33
N LYS A 459 -15.21 8.54 2.68
CA LYS A 459 -14.71 7.80 3.84
C LYS A 459 -13.45 7.00 3.54
N ASN A 460 -13.04 6.89 2.28
CA ASN A 460 -11.90 6.10 1.83
C ASN A 460 -12.01 4.62 2.25
N LEU A 461 -13.17 4.01 1.99
CA LEU A 461 -13.48 2.63 2.37
C LEU A 461 -13.80 1.78 1.14
N PHE A 462 -13.63 0.47 1.27
CA PHE A 462 -14.13 -0.52 0.32
C PHE A 462 -15.65 -0.73 0.40
N LEU A 463 -16.32 -0.77 -0.75
CA LEU A 463 -17.72 -1.17 -0.91
C LEU A 463 -17.87 -2.05 -2.15
N MET A 464 -18.56 -3.18 -2.02
CA MET A 464 -18.88 -4.08 -3.14
C MET A 464 -20.30 -4.65 -3.00
N GLU A 465 -20.99 -4.83 -4.12
CA GLU A 465 -22.19 -5.65 -4.22
C GLU A 465 -21.80 -7.13 -4.36
N ALA A 466 -22.32 -7.99 -3.50
CA ALA A 466 -22.20 -9.44 -3.62
C ALA A 466 -23.22 -9.93 -4.66
N ASP A 467 -22.74 -10.51 -5.75
CA ASP A 467 -23.53 -10.85 -6.94
C ASP A 467 -23.59 -12.36 -7.20
N CYS A 468 -23.49 -13.18 -6.16
CA CYS A 468 -23.58 -14.62 -6.30
C CYS A 468 -25.04 -15.14 -6.33
N ASN A 469 -25.45 -15.69 -7.48
CA ASN A 469 -26.74 -16.38 -7.62
C ASN A 469 -26.67 -17.87 -7.28
N PHE A 470 -27.73 -18.39 -6.64
CA PHE A 470 -27.94 -19.79 -6.32
C PHE A 470 -29.34 -20.26 -6.72
N LEU A 471 -29.52 -20.63 -7.98
CA LEU A 471 -30.76 -21.27 -8.40
C LEU A 471 -30.48 -22.56 -9.15
N LEU A 472 -30.76 -23.65 -8.44
CA LEU A 472 -31.03 -25.03 -8.88
C LEU A 472 -30.48 -25.39 -10.27
N LEU A 473 -29.38 -26.15 -10.24
CA LEU A 473 -28.76 -26.85 -11.36
C LEU A 473 -27.96 -25.93 -12.31
N SER A 474 -26.67 -25.77 -11.97
CA SER A 474 -25.51 -25.53 -12.87
C SER A 474 -25.05 -24.11 -13.28
N GLY A 475 -25.64 -23.01 -12.80
CA GLY A 475 -25.15 -21.65 -13.15
C GLY A 475 -24.49 -20.89 -12.00
N VAL A 476 -23.22 -20.49 -12.14
CA VAL A 476 -22.53 -19.53 -11.24
C VAL A 476 -22.46 -18.16 -11.92
N TRP A 477 -23.02 -17.13 -11.29
CA TRP A 477 -23.15 -15.78 -11.87
C TRP A 477 -22.29 -14.70 -11.20
N THR A 478 -21.50 -15.05 -10.16
CA THR A 478 -20.60 -14.08 -9.52
C THR A 478 -19.41 -13.74 -10.41
N ARG A 479 -19.14 -12.44 -10.60
CA ARG A 479 -17.96 -11.97 -11.35
C ARG A 479 -16.64 -12.42 -10.74
N CYS A 480 -16.65 -12.80 -9.47
CA CYS A 480 -15.48 -13.36 -8.79
C CYS A 480 -15.15 -14.80 -9.19
N PHE A 481 -16.04 -15.50 -9.89
CA PHE A 481 -15.80 -16.89 -10.28
C PHE A 481 -14.71 -16.98 -11.36
N PRO A 482 -13.73 -17.92 -11.28
CA PRO A 482 -12.60 -17.98 -12.22
C PRO A 482 -13.01 -18.06 -13.69
N PHE A 483 -14.14 -18.73 -13.95
CA PHE A 483 -14.72 -18.81 -15.29
C PHE A 483 -15.12 -17.41 -15.81
N LEU A 484 -15.77 -16.57 -14.99
CA LEU A 484 -16.13 -15.21 -15.38
C LEU A 484 -14.91 -14.27 -15.47
N LYS A 485 -13.87 -14.48 -14.63
CA LYS A 485 -12.58 -13.79 -14.78
C LYS A 485 -11.89 -14.15 -16.11
N TYR A 486 -11.90 -15.42 -16.48
CA TYR A 486 -11.31 -15.90 -17.74
C TYR A 486 -12.05 -15.35 -18.95
N VAL A 487 -13.38 -15.36 -18.91
CA VAL A 487 -14.26 -14.69 -19.87
C VAL A 487 -13.82 -13.23 -20.02
N ARG A 488 -13.75 -12.45 -18.93
CA ARG A 488 -13.32 -11.05 -18.97
C ARG A 488 -11.89 -10.86 -19.51
N GLN A 489 -11.00 -11.81 -19.28
CA GLN A 489 -9.66 -11.78 -19.86
C GLN A 489 -9.69 -11.96 -21.38
N LEU A 490 -10.42 -12.97 -21.88
CA LEU A 490 -10.57 -13.19 -23.33
C LEU A 490 -11.13 -11.97 -24.06
N ILE A 491 -12.05 -11.29 -23.39
CA ILE A 491 -12.64 -10.01 -23.79
C ILE A 491 -11.59 -8.92 -23.91
N SER A 492 -10.88 -8.66 -22.81
CA SER A 492 -9.92 -7.57 -22.72
C SER A 492 -8.75 -7.76 -23.67
N ASP A 493 -8.37 -9.00 -23.93
CA ASP A 493 -7.27 -9.36 -24.83
C ASP A 493 -7.67 -9.32 -26.31
N GLY A 494 -8.96 -9.14 -26.62
CA GLY A 494 -9.46 -9.10 -28.01
C GLY A 494 -9.48 -10.47 -28.70
N ASN A 495 -9.32 -11.57 -27.96
CA ASN A 495 -9.18 -12.94 -28.50
C ASN A 495 -10.38 -13.44 -29.31
N ILE A 496 -11.52 -12.80 -29.14
CA ILE A 496 -12.82 -13.16 -29.69
C ILE A 496 -13.38 -12.03 -30.57
N GLY A 497 -12.59 -10.98 -30.79
CA GLY A 497 -12.95 -9.81 -31.59
C GLY A 497 -14.01 -8.92 -30.95
N ASP A 498 -14.53 -8.01 -31.75
CA ASP A 498 -15.58 -7.06 -31.38
C ASP A 498 -16.88 -7.78 -30.99
N VAL A 499 -17.52 -7.31 -29.91
CA VAL A 499 -18.86 -7.76 -29.56
C VAL A 499 -19.93 -6.80 -29.98
N HIS A 500 -20.92 -7.41 -30.61
CA HIS A 500 -22.07 -6.76 -31.19
C HIS A 500 -23.36 -7.13 -30.46
N HIS A 501 -23.38 -8.23 -29.70
CA HIS A 501 -24.58 -8.69 -29.01
C HIS A 501 -24.26 -9.54 -27.77
N VAL A 502 -24.93 -9.26 -26.66
CA VAL A 502 -24.97 -10.10 -25.47
C VAL A 502 -26.42 -10.38 -25.12
N HIS A 503 -26.73 -11.66 -24.94
CA HIS A 503 -28.05 -12.11 -24.51
C HIS A 503 -27.91 -12.87 -23.20
N GLY A 504 -28.54 -12.35 -22.16
CA GLY A 504 -28.68 -13.02 -20.88
C GLY A 504 -30.16 -13.26 -20.59
N ASP A 505 -30.51 -14.48 -20.23
CA ASP A 505 -31.86 -14.87 -19.84
C ASP A 505 -31.79 -15.68 -18.54
N ILE A 506 -32.70 -15.40 -17.62
CA ILE A 506 -32.90 -16.16 -16.40
C ILE A 506 -34.39 -16.32 -16.12
N GLY A 507 -34.86 -17.57 -16.16
CA GLY A 507 -36.24 -17.94 -15.85
C GLY A 507 -36.28 -18.98 -14.73
N ILE A 508 -37.22 -18.81 -13.78
CA ILE A 508 -37.41 -19.75 -12.67
C ILE A 508 -38.81 -20.36 -12.75
N PRO A 509 -38.95 -21.67 -12.96
CA PRO A 509 -40.25 -22.30 -13.21
C PRO A 509 -41.16 -22.47 -11.98
N PHE A 510 -40.72 -22.10 -10.76
CA PHE A 510 -41.42 -22.42 -9.50
C PHE A 510 -41.82 -21.24 -8.60
N VAL A 511 -42.03 -20.04 -9.16
CA VAL A 511 -42.71 -18.99 -8.38
C VAL A 511 -44.20 -19.25 -8.43
N ASN A 512 -44.75 -19.89 -7.39
CA ASN A 512 -46.19 -19.79 -7.13
C ASN A 512 -46.52 -18.30 -7.01
N PRO A 513 -47.30 -17.68 -7.92
CA PRO A 513 -47.43 -16.23 -8.02
C PRO A 513 -48.02 -15.56 -6.77
N MET A 514 -48.53 -16.34 -5.81
CA MET A 514 -49.26 -15.83 -4.65
C MET A 514 -48.50 -15.89 -3.31
N SER A 515 -47.24 -16.36 -3.20
CA SER A 515 -46.66 -16.59 -1.85
C SER A 515 -45.28 -16.03 -1.52
N ASN A 516 -44.42 -15.59 -2.46
CA ASN A 516 -43.02 -15.28 -2.09
C ASN A 516 -42.49 -13.88 -2.41
N PHE A 517 -42.94 -13.19 -3.47
CA PHE A 517 -42.57 -11.78 -3.65
C PHE A 517 -43.47 -10.91 -2.81
N ARG A 518 -42.87 -10.12 -1.92
CA ARG A 518 -43.59 -9.14 -1.09
C ARG A 518 -43.00 -7.78 -1.38
N SER A 519 -43.79 -6.89 -1.97
CA SER A 519 -43.45 -5.46 -2.14
C SER A 519 -42.94 -4.82 -0.85
N SER A 520 -43.49 -5.25 0.29
CA SER A 520 -43.04 -4.82 1.63
C SER A 520 -41.60 -5.20 1.99
N LEU A 521 -40.93 -6.04 1.19
CA LEU A 521 -39.53 -6.44 1.36
C LEU A 521 -38.62 -5.87 0.24
N GLY A 522 -39.18 -5.14 -0.73
CA GLY A 522 -38.45 -4.60 -1.89
C GLY A 522 -38.14 -5.66 -2.94
N ASP A 523 -39.04 -6.63 -3.11
CA ASP A 523 -38.82 -7.84 -3.90
C ASP A 523 -39.55 -7.81 -5.25
N GLY A 524 -39.01 -8.51 -6.26
CA GLY A 524 -39.52 -8.53 -7.63
C GLY A 524 -38.55 -9.24 -8.58
N ALA A 525 -38.98 -9.64 -9.78
CA ALA A 525 -38.13 -10.40 -10.70
C ALA A 525 -36.87 -9.62 -11.13
N LEU A 526 -36.96 -8.31 -11.32
CA LEU A 526 -35.86 -7.44 -11.73
C LEU A 526 -34.76 -7.39 -10.67
N LEU A 527 -35.11 -7.04 -9.43
CA LEU A 527 -34.17 -6.92 -8.31
C LEU A 527 -33.72 -8.30 -7.78
N GLY A 528 -34.60 -9.30 -7.89
CA GLY A 528 -34.33 -10.65 -7.43
C GLY A 528 -33.37 -11.41 -8.35
N ILE A 529 -33.62 -11.36 -9.66
CA ILE A 529 -32.94 -12.23 -10.64
C ILE A 529 -32.50 -11.51 -11.92
N GLY A 530 -33.18 -10.44 -12.34
CA GLY A 530 -32.82 -9.66 -13.54
C GLY A 530 -31.48 -8.93 -13.42
N ILE A 531 -31.01 -8.73 -12.19
CA ILE A 531 -29.72 -8.11 -11.88
C ILE A 531 -28.51 -8.90 -12.40
N TYR A 532 -28.60 -10.23 -12.50
CA TYR A 532 -27.49 -11.09 -12.97
C TYR A 532 -27.21 -10.95 -14.48
N PRO A 533 -28.19 -11.11 -15.39
CA PRO A 533 -27.93 -10.84 -16.80
C PRO A 533 -27.54 -9.37 -17.05
N LEU A 534 -28.05 -8.42 -16.26
CA LEU A 534 -27.64 -7.02 -16.34
C LEU A 534 -26.19 -6.79 -15.87
N SER A 535 -25.76 -7.46 -14.80
CA SER A 535 -24.36 -7.48 -14.35
C SER A 535 -23.46 -7.96 -15.48
N PHE A 536 -23.89 -8.98 -16.21
CA PHE A 536 -23.12 -9.52 -17.33
C PHE A 536 -23.02 -8.54 -18.52
N VAL A 537 -24.14 -7.92 -18.91
CA VAL A 537 -24.19 -6.92 -19.99
C VAL A 537 -23.32 -5.71 -19.67
N THR A 538 -23.34 -5.23 -18.42
CA THR A 538 -22.52 -4.08 -17.99
C THR A 538 -21.03 -4.40 -17.90
N MET A 539 -20.65 -5.62 -17.50
CA MET A 539 -19.26 -6.08 -17.54
C MET A 539 -18.69 -6.06 -18.96
N VAL A 540 -19.53 -6.36 -19.96
CA VAL A 540 -19.18 -6.48 -21.38
C VAL A 540 -19.17 -5.14 -22.09
N PHE A 541 -20.31 -4.44 -22.10
CA PHE A 541 -20.49 -3.22 -22.88
C PHE A 541 -20.25 -1.94 -22.07
N GLY A 542 -19.98 -2.08 -20.78
CA GLY A 542 -19.79 -0.97 -19.85
C GLY A 542 -21.09 -0.34 -19.35
N THR A 543 -20.92 0.82 -18.73
CA THR A 543 -21.87 1.43 -17.79
C THR A 543 -22.85 2.42 -18.42
N LYS A 544 -22.76 2.68 -19.73
CA LYS A 544 -23.48 3.80 -20.39
C LYS A 544 -24.18 3.37 -21.68
N PRO A 545 -25.36 2.75 -21.59
CA PRO A 545 -26.19 2.51 -22.77
C PRO A 545 -26.70 3.84 -23.36
N LEU A 546 -26.81 3.91 -24.68
CA LEU A 546 -27.44 5.02 -25.42
C LEU A 546 -28.95 5.02 -25.25
N LYS A 547 -29.55 3.83 -25.24
CA LYS A 547 -31.00 3.65 -25.21
C LYS A 547 -31.36 2.36 -24.50
N ILE A 548 -32.38 2.44 -23.66
CA ILE A 548 -32.95 1.30 -22.94
C ILE A 548 -34.42 1.19 -23.36
N THR A 549 -34.82 0.01 -23.82
CA THR A 549 -36.22 -0.31 -24.11
C THR A 549 -36.63 -1.48 -23.24
N THR A 550 -37.73 -1.35 -22.51
CA THR A 550 -38.19 -2.40 -21.59
C THR A 550 -39.61 -2.85 -21.91
N THR A 551 -39.89 -4.12 -21.65
CA THR A 551 -41.25 -4.66 -21.63
C THR A 551 -41.38 -5.59 -20.43
N GLY A 552 -42.55 -5.65 -19.80
CA GLY A 552 -42.73 -6.48 -18.61
C GLY A 552 -44.14 -6.45 -18.08
N LYS A 553 -44.35 -7.18 -16.98
CA LYS A 553 -45.64 -7.26 -16.30
C LYS A 553 -45.45 -7.20 -14.80
N THR A 554 -46.28 -6.39 -14.15
CA THR A 554 -46.39 -6.36 -12.68
C THR A 554 -47.57 -7.19 -12.19
N SER A 555 -47.46 -7.64 -10.95
CA SER A 555 -48.55 -8.22 -10.18
C SER A 555 -49.56 -7.13 -9.78
N SER A 556 -50.68 -7.55 -9.20
CA SER A 556 -51.64 -6.63 -8.55
C SER A 556 -51.08 -5.97 -7.28
N GLY A 557 -50.03 -6.54 -6.68
CA GLY A 557 -49.31 -5.99 -5.52
C GLY A 557 -48.20 -4.99 -5.89
N GLY A 558 -47.96 -4.77 -7.18
CA GLY A 558 -46.95 -3.84 -7.69
C GLY A 558 -45.56 -4.44 -7.89
N GLU A 559 -45.35 -5.70 -7.53
CA GLU A 559 -44.09 -6.42 -7.81
C GLU A 559 -43.98 -6.78 -9.29
N ASP A 560 -42.80 -6.69 -9.89
CA ASP A 560 -42.60 -7.16 -11.26
C ASP A 560 -42.48 -8.69 -11.30
N ILE A 561 -43.21 -9.31 -12.23
CA ILE A 561 -43.31 -10.77 -12.40
C ILE A 561 -42.31 -11.27 -13.45
N TYR A 562 -42.20 -10.52 -14.54
CA TYR A 562 -41.21 -10.74 -15.60
C TYR A 562 -40.94 -9.42 -16.32
N GLY A 563 -39.75 -9.32 -16.90
CA GLY A 563 -39.35 -8.19 -17.72
C GLY A 563 -38.25 -8.57 -18.70
N SER A 564 -38.16 -7.84 -19.82
CA SER A 564 -37.03 -7.85 -20.73
C SER A 564 -36.55 -6.41 -20.92
N ALA A 565 -35.24 -6.24 -21.08
CA ALA A 565 -34.60 -4.97 -21.35
C ALA A 565 -33.65 -5.13 -22.54
N THR A 566 -33.76 -4.23 -23.51
CA THR A 566 -32.81 -4.08 -24.62
C THR A 566 -31.99 -2.82 -24.38
N LEU A 567 -30.67 -2.99 -24.28
CA LEU A 567 -29.72 -1.90 -24.07
C LEU A 567 -28.90 -1.72 -25.35
N GLU A 568 -28.97 -0.53 -25.96
CA GLU A 568 -28.21 -0.16 -27.15
C GLU A 568 -26.97 0.65 -26.74
N TYR A 569 -25.80 0.39 -27.33
CA TYR A 569 -24.53 1.06 -27.01
C TYR A 569 -23.91 1.70 -28.26
N SER A 570 -23.08 2.74 -28.08
CA SER A 570 -22.34 3.38 -29.18
C SER A 570 -21.10 2.56 -29.54
N GLY A 571 -21.08 1.98 -30.74
CA GLY A 571 -19.94 1.23 -31.28
C GLY A 571 -19.81 -0.20 -30.73
N SER A 572 -19.03 -1.03 -31.42
CA SER A 572 -18.60 -2.32 -30.90
C SER A 572 -17.62 -2.11 -29.74
N ARG A 573 -17.78 -2.87 -28.66
CA ARG A 573 -16.74 -3.07 -27.65
C ARG A 573 -16.34 -4.54 -27.70
N PRO A 574 -15.05 -4.89 -27.65
CA PRO A 574 -14.66 -6.30 -27.54
C PRO A 574 -15.17 -6.84 -26.19
N ALA A 575 -15.98 -7.93 -26.19
CA ALA A 575 -16.50 -8.62 -24.97
C ALA A 575 -17.46 -9.89 -25.08
N HIS A 576 -17.14 -11.17 -24.76
CA HIS A 576 -18.03 -12.39 -24.81
C HIS A 576 -17.93 -13.41 -23.62
N CYS A 577 -18.94 -14.31 -23.37
CA CYS A 577 -19.06 -15.35 -22.28
C CYS A 577 -19.99 -16.58 -22.53
N ALA A 578 -19.86 -17.70 -21.76
CA ALA A 578 -20.91 -18.52 -21.02
C ALA A 578 -20.34 -19.84 -20.37
N THR A 579 -21.03 -20.44 -19.36
CA THR A 579 -20.59 -21.52 -18.40
C THR A 579 -19.98 -22.81 -18.96
N GLU A 580 -20.05 -22.95 -20.28
CA GLU A 580 -19.24 -23.82 -21.11
C GLU A 580 -18.70 -22.89 -22.21
N VAL A 581 -17.38 -22.63 -22.22
CA VAL A 581 -16.84 -21.80 -23.30
C VAL A 581 -16.73 -22.68 -24.52
N THR A 582 -17.69 -22.53 -25.42
CA THR A 582 -17.60 -23.02 -26.79
C THR A 582 -17.03 -21.88 -27.63
N VAL A 583 -15.71 -21.87 -27.81
CA VAL A 583 -15.06 -20.93 -28.73
C VAL A 583 -15.25 -21.48 -30.14
N THR A 584 -16.21 -20.95 -30.89
CA THR A 584 -16.32 -21.21 -32.32
C THR A 584 -15.61 -20.11 -33.07
N GLN A 585 -14.39 -20.40 -33.52
CA GLN A 585 -13.63 -19.53 -34.41
C GLN A 585 -14.12 -19.73 -35.84
N PHE A 586 -14.47 -18.64 -36.50
CA PHE A 586 -14.73 -18.62 -37.95
C PHE A 586 -13.40 -18.29 -38.64
N LEU A 587 -12.89 -19.20 -39.45
CA LEU A 587 -11.67 -19.00 -40.24
C LEU A 587 -11.98 -18.17 -41.48
N GLU A 588 -10.96 -17.55 -42.07
CA GLU A 588 -11.11 -16.70 -43.28
C GLU A 588 -11.73 -17.44 -44.47
N ASP A 589 -11.65 -18.78 -44.50
CA ASP A 589 -12.24 -19.64 -45.52
C ASP A 589 -13.73 -19.99 -45.26
N GLY A 590 -14.31 -19.44 -44.19
CA GLY A 590 -15.70 -19.67 -43.80
C GLY A 590 -15.94 -20.96 -43.00
N THR A 591 -14.89 -21.72 -42.68
CA THR A 591 -15.01 -22.91 -41.84
C THR A 591 -15.06 -22.55 -40.35
N GLN A 592 -15.70 -23.42 -39.56
CA GLN A 592 -15.88 -23.24 -38.12
C GLN A 592 -14.98 -24.23 -37.36
N GLN A 593 -14.19 -23.70 -36.42
CA GLN A 593 -13.45 -24.52 -35.46
C GLN A 593 -13.99 -24.28 -34.06
N THR A 594 -14.53 -25.32 -33.44
CA THR A 594 -15.14 -25.24 -32.11
C THR A 594 -14.25 -25.89 -31.05
N LYS A 595 -13.89 -25.13 -30.01
CA LYS A 595 -13.21 -25.63 -28.81
C LYS A 595 -14.10 -25.44 -27.59
N THR A 596 -14.45 -26.55 -26.95
CA THR A 596 -15.25 -26.58 -25.73
C THR A 596 -14.34 -26.74 -24.52
N MET A 597 -14.41 -25.81 -23.57
CA MET A 597 -13.69 -25.88 -22.29
C MET A 597 -14.66 -26.03 -21.13
N GLN A 598 -14.40 -27.05 -20.31
CA GLN A 598 -15.16 -27.35 -19.10
C GLN A 598 -14.37 -26.89 -17.89
N PHE A 599 -14.99 -26.08 -17.02
CA PHE A 599 -14.39 -25.63 -15.76
C PHE A 599 -14.97 -26.47 -14.63
N PRO A 600 -14.19 -27.37 -14.00
CA PRO A 600 -14.69 -28.19 -12.91
C PRO A 600 -15.08 -27.31 -11.70
N TRP A 601 -16.10 -27.73 -10.95
CA TRP A 601 -16.40 -27.16 -9.64
C TRP A 601 -15.17 -27.26 -8.74
N PRO A 602 -14.85 -26.23 -7.93
CA PRO A 602 -13.65 -26.24 -7.12
C PRO A 602 -13.67 -27.36 -6.08
N THR A 603 -12.51 -27.99 -5.91
CA THR A 603 -12.09 -28.55 -4.63
C THR A 603 -11.52 -27.37 -3.84
N PRO A 604 -12.11 -26.95 -2.70
CA PRO A 604 -11.58 -25.85 -1.92
C PRO A 604 -10.14 -26.16 -1.45
N SER A 605 -9.33 -25.13 -1.22
CA SER A 605 -7.93 -25.26 -0.76
C SER A 605 -7.80 -26.01 0.57
N THR A 606 -8.91 -26.13 1.30
CA THR A 606 -9.07 -26.97 2.49
C THR A 606 -10.37 -27.79 2.41
N SER A 607 -10.38 -28.98 2.99
CA SER A 607 -11.58 -29.83 3.09
C SER A 607 -12.69 -29.12 3.87
N ILE A 608 -13.67 -28.52 3.19
CA ILE A 608 -14.86 -27.95 3.84
C ILE A 608 -15.72 -29.09 4.39
N ALA A 609 -15.75 -29.25 5.71
CA ALA A 609 -16.42 -30.35 6.40
C ALA A 609 -17.94 -30.14 6.63
N THR A 610 -18.53 -29.03 6.18
CA THR A 610 -19.91 -28.63 6.55
C THR A 610 -20.79 -28.40 5.30
N PRO A 611 -22.04 -28.90 5.27
CA PRO A 611 -22.89 -28.75 4.10
C PRO A 611 -23.35 -27.29 3.92
N PHE A 612 -23.19 -26.79 2.70
CA PHE A 612 -23.84 -25.56 2.23
C PHE A 612 -25.36 -25.77 2.08
N ASN A 613 -26.18 -24.74 2.30
CA ASN A 613 -27.64 -24.85 2.20
C ASN A 613 -28.14 -25.02 0.75
N TYR A 614 -27.32 -24.62 -0.24
CA TYR A 614 -27.67 -24.64 -1.65
C TYR A 614 -26.54 -25.24 -2.50
N PRO A 615 -26.86 -26.02 -3.57
CA PRO A 615 -25.84 -26.42 -4.55
C PRO A 615 -25.22 -25.20 -5.24
N GLY A 616 -23.89 -25.09 -5.26
CA GLY A 616 -23.14 -24.02 -5.94
C GLY A 616 -22.61 -22.90 -5.04
N SER A 617 -23.00 -22.83 -3.76
CA SER A 617 -22.53 -21.79 -2.82
C SER A 617 -21.09 -21.92 -2.34
N GLN A 618 -20.37 -22.93 -2.84
CA GLN A 618 -18.91 -22.90 -2.85
C GLN A 618 -18.35 -21.68 -3.60
N ALA A 619 -19.10 -21.09 -4.53
CA ALA A 619 -18.67 -19.90 -5.26
C ALA A 619 -18.49 -18.65 -4.39
N LEU A 620 -19.17 -18.56 -3.23
CA LEU A 620 -18.99 -17.47 -2.26
C LEU A 620 -17.55 -17.38 -1.74
N VAL A 621 -16.79 -18.48 -1.79
CA VAL A 621 -15.37 -18.48 -1.42
C VAL A 621 -14.60 -17.49 -2.28
N TYR A 622 -14.91 -17.38 -3.58
CA TYR A 622 -14.21 -16.44 -4.46
C TYR A 622 -14.55 -14.99 -4.18
N GLU A 623 -15.78 -14.68 -3.79
CA GLU A 623 -16.17 -13.33 -3.36
C GLU A 623 -15.45 -12.97 -2.06
N ALA A 624 -15.51 -13.87 -1.07
CA ALA A 624 -14.81 -13.70 0.19
C ALA A 624 -13.29 -13.53 0.00
N GLU A 625 -12.66 -14.32 -0.86
CA GLU A 625 -11.24 -14.21 -1.22
C GLU A 625 -10.92 -12.89 -1.93
N THR A 626 -11.75 -12.50 -2.90
CA THR A 626 -11.55 -11.26 -3.68
C THR A 626 -11.66 -10.04 -2.77
N VAL A 627 -12.70 -9.97 -1.93
CA VAL A 627 -12.91 -8.88 -0.98
C VAL A 627 -11.81 -8.85 0.08
N THR A 628 -11.48 -9.99 0.68
CA THR A 628 -10.41 -10.08 1.68
C THR A 628 -9.08 -9.62 1.09
N LYS A 629 -8.74 -10.07 -0.12
CA LYS A 629 -7.50 -9.67 -0.80
C LYS A 629 -7.49 -8.18 -1.14
N ALA A 630 -8.58 -7.63 -1.66
CA ALA A 630 -8.68 -6.22 -2.02
C ALA A 630 -8.47 -5.33 -0.78
N ILE A 631 -9.24 -5.60 0.29
CA ILE A 631 -9.14 -4.83 1.54
C ILE A 631 -7.75 -4.98 2.18
N SER A 632 -7.23 -6.20 2.32
CA SER A 632 -5.90 -6.42 2.90
C SER A 632 -4.74 -5.83 2.09
N SER A 633 -4.97 -5.48 0.81
CA SER A 633 -3.98 -4.79 -0.03
C SER A 633 -4.22 -3.28 -0.12
N GLY A 634 -5.13 -2.73 0.67
CA GLY A 634 -5.47 -1.31 0.68
C GLY A 634 -6.28 -0.84 -0.52
N GLN A 635 -6.84 -1.75 -1.31
CA GLN A 635 -7.71 -1.40 -2.43
C GLN A 635 -9.11 -1.01 -1.92
N LEU A 636 -9.73 -0.03 -2.57
CA LEU A 636 -11.06 0.48 -2.23
C LEU A 636 -12.18 -0.09 -3.11
N GLN A 637 -11.82 -0.90 -4.10
CA GLN A 637 -12.70 -1.65 -4.98
C GLN A 637 -11.90 -2.82 -5.57
N CYS A 638 -12.57 -3.83 -6.11
CA CYS A 638 -11.92 -4.92 -6.84
C CYS A 638 -12.13 -4.72 -8.35
N ASP A 639 -11.27 -5.34 -9.16
CA ASP A 639 -11.39 -5.25 -10.61
C ASP A 639 -12.71 -5.86 -11.06
N GLU A 640 -13.15 -6.93 -10.41
CA GLU A 640 -14.36 -7.70 -10.70
C GLU A 640 -15.63 -6.86 -10.59
N TYR A 641 -15.69 -5.88 -9.68
CA TYR A 641 -16.88 -5.08 -9.44
C TYR A 641 -16.52 -3.66 -9.00
N THR A 642 -16.68 -2.69 -9.92
CA THR A 642 -16.40 -1.27 -9.64
C THR A 642 -17.65 -0.54 -9.15
N LEU A 643 -17.45 0.55 -8.40
CA LEU A 643 -18.57 1.39 -7.94
C LEU A 643 -19.35 2.06 -9.10
N GLU A 644 -18.70 2.28 -10.24
CA GLU A 644 -19.36 2.81 -11.44
C GLU A 644 -20.32 1.77 -12.03
N GLU A 645 -19.94 0.49 -12.01
CA GLU A 645 -20.80 -0.60 -12.47
C GLU A 645 -22.01 -0.81 -11.56
N SER A 646 -21.83 -0.74 -10.23
CA SER A 646 -22.96 -0.80 -9.28
C SER A 646 -23.97 0.32 -9.54
N LEU A 647 -23.48 1.55 -9.78
CA LEU A 647 -24.35 2.69 -10.08
C LEU A 647 -25.07 2.52 -11.43
N ALA A 648 -24.36 2.04 -12.44
CA ALA A 648 -24.93 1.81 -13.76
C ALA A 648 -25.99 0.72 -13.77
N GLN A 649 -25.78 -0.37 -13.05
CA GLN A 649 -26.74 -1.46 -12.92
C GLN A 649 -27.97 -1.05 -12.10
N SER A 650 -27.80 -0.14 -11.13
CA SER A 650 -28.92 0.42 -10.36
C SER A 650 -29.77 1.43 -11.15
N THR A 651 -29.28 1.91 -12.30
CA THR A 651 -29.91 2.89 -13.18
C THR A 651 -30.74 2.17 -14.24
#